data_AF-A0A9W7Y615-F1
#
_entry.id   AF-A0A9W7Y615-F1
#
_cell.length_a   1.000
_cell.length_b   1.000
_cell.length_c   1.000
_cell.angle_alpha   90.00
_cell.angle_beta   90.00
_cell.angle_gamma   90.00
#
_symmetry.space_group_name_H-M   'P 1'
#
loop_
_entity.id
_entity.type
_entity.pdbx_description
1 polymer ?
#
loop_
_entity_poly.entity_id
_entity_poly.type
_entity_poly.pdbx_seq_one_letter_code
_entity_poly.pdbx_strand_id
1 'polypeptide(L)'
;MTRSIEPSRKRQRVERHRHPEASTSGRAMVTRSRSQSTAQQQQQQPVATVAAITTTGGYEDACGPGCSGGVGKESGVDTESAQGDIVLTSSYIDALESSQEVADKLGVVFSDPCLLARSFPQKDDAQAAECPVDAADVRRAYALIADRGSDKVLADLRALTISAVTAMNADPCDEHDSQMNAAIILLLNPKITEYAQDDGTPVFPELCSAILNQPAAQRAALMRYFAADHVGANGDVDGGSGSVHSGAAPTSPAHAAANEPLLLNSGARRSFERYVGIFQSYITQSMEAAVRRVPPSRGPSDPPPPPPPPKVSLHALGSSSLGLAAQCLALMNSHNNTHRIAPYAVFYNSSVNEHIDIKDDVPRFRIPDGVSFCSYPFLLSPTTKSEIIRIESVLHMRTELQDSFFRAMFSGVTCPYLVLEVRRDSLVRDTLYQLDLKLSQDLRKQLKVRFVGEEGVDEGGVQKEFFQLIVRDVFSAKYGIFRASDNSRYHWFWPQAHPSQDALEEIRLTGQLIGLAVYNAVILDIHLPPALYKKLLRVPVTRDDLREVDPELYHGLTQLLRLSATELEALERTFEVEYDSLGELCTHELIPDGAQTLVTVDNRELFIDRYVDYVFNASCERQFAEFKSGFDRICGASYVRFMRPQELELLVCGCSDLDFGALERSTIYDGGYTRSSAVIRHFWEVVAGFTDELKRKLLFFATSSDRVPIGGLSKLHFVIAKNGGDSDRLPTSHTCFNVLLLPEYATMEKLRERLLTAIHNSEGFGMI
;
A
#
# COMPACT_ATOMS: atom_id res chain seq x y z
N MET A 1 -4.76 -12.75 67.01
CA MET A 1 -5.33 -13.88 67.78
C MET A 1 -6.85 -13.84 67.63
N THR A 2 -7.53 -15.01 67.56
CA THR A 2 -9.00 -15.22 67.72
C THR A 2 -9.99 -14.41 66.84
N ARG A 3 -11.10 -14.96 66.31
CA ARG A 3 -11.57 -16.36 66.19
C ARG A 3 -12.65 -16.44 65.09
N SER A 4 -12.91 -17.65 64.60
CA SER A 4 -13.89 -18.05 63.57
C SER A 4 -15.36 -17.71 63.89
N ILE A 5 -16.24 -17.79 62.88
CA ILE A 5 -17.50 -18.58 62.87
C ILE A 5 -18.14 -18.64 61.46
N GLU A 6 -18.78 -19.76 61.13
CA GLU A 6 -19.50 -20.03 59.86
C GLU A 6 -21.01 -19.70 59.91
N PRO A 7 -21.70 -19.58 58.74
CA PRO A 7 -23.12 -19.25 58.66
C PRO A 7 -24.07 -20.44 58.95
N SER A 8 -25.32 -20.15 59.37
CA SER A 8 -26.34 -21.16 59.71
C SER A 8 -27.57 -21.16 58.77
N ARG A 9 -28.04 -22.36 58.42
CA ARG A 9 -29.15 -22.67 57.47
C ARG A 9 -30.55 -22.74 58.13
N LYS A 10 -31.62 -22.68 57.29
CA LYS A 10 -32.99 -23.32 57.33
C LYS A 10 -34.09 -22.29 56.95
N ARG A 11 -35.26 -22.55 56.32
CA ARG A 11 -36.08 -23.69 55.77
C ARG A 11 -37.11 -23.03 54.76
N GLN A 12 -37.99 -23.62 53.92
CA GLN A 12 -38.47 -24.97 53.47
C GLN A 12 -39.14 -24.76 52.05
N ARG A 13 -39.26 -25.71 51.11
CA ARG A 13 -40.27 -26.81 50.91
C ARG A 13 -41.75 -26.32 50.97
N VAL A 14 -42.65 -26.53 49.98
CA VAL A 14 -43.28 -27.81 49.51
C VAL A 14 -44.14 -27.60 48.21
N GLU A 15 -44.05 -28.53 47.23
CA GLU A 15 -45.05 -29.06 46.22
C GLU A 15 -46.10 -28.17 45.48
N ARG A 16 -46.89 -28.63 44.47
CA ARG A 16 -46.77 -29.47 43.22
C ARG A 16 -48.17 -29.54 42.53
N HIS A 17 -48.22 -29.81 41.21
CA HIS A 17 -49.34 -30.34 40.34
C HIS A 17 -49.56 -29.49 39.05
N ARG A 18 -50.02 -30.03 37.90
CA ARG A 18 -50.63 -31.33 37.53
C ARG A 18 -50.33 -31.72 36.04
N HIS A 19 -50.44 -33.00 35.67
CA HIS A 19 -50.55 -33.52 34.27
C HIS A 19 -52.03 -33.83 33.93
N PRO A 20 -52.44 -34.05 32.64
CA PRO A 20 -52.22 -35.28 31.82
C PRO A 20 -51.51 -35.00 30.47
N GLU A 21 -51.03 -35.90 29.59
CA GLU A 21 -51.13 -37.36 29.27
C GLU A 21 -51.92 -37.72 27.96
N ALA A 22 -51.58 -38.87 27.33
CA ALA A 22 -52.08 -39.46 26.05
C ALA A 22 -51.57 -38.83 24.71
N SER A 23 -51.33 -39.56 23.58
CA SER A 23 -51.28 -41.03 23.32
C SER A 23 -50.60 -41.45 21.97
N THR A 24 -49.71 -42.46 22.04
CA THR A 24 -49.41 -43.58 21.08
C THR A 24 -49.60 -43.55 19.54
N SER A 25 -48.53 -44.02 18.84
CA SER A 25 -48.49 -45.08 17.78
C SER A 25 -48.64 -44.78 16.25
N GLY A 26 -47.79 -45.46 15.45
CA GLY A 26 -47.74 -45.51 13.95
C GLY A 26 -46.28 -45.38 13.46
N ARG A 27 -45.56 -46.33 12.81
CA ARG A 27 -45.80 -47.35 11.75
C ARG A 27 -46.36 -46.75 10.43
N ALA A 28 -45.87 -47.08 9.21
CA ALA A 28 -44.61 -47.67 8.71
C ALA A 28 -44.61 -47.68 7.15
N MET A 29 -43.45 -47.85 6.50
CA MET A 29 -43.24 -48.11 5.04
C MET A 29 -43.64 -46.95 4.07
N VAL A 30 -42.93 -46.59 2.99
CA VAL A 30 -42.11 -47.26 1.93
C VAL A 30 -42.91 -47.69 0.68
N THR A 31 -42.90 -46.83 -0.35
CA THR A 31 -42.79 -47.08 -1.82
C THR A 31 -42.59 -45.71 -2.51
N ARG A 32 -41.66 -45.40 -3.43
CA ARG A 32 -40.66 -46.08 -4.30
C ARG A 32 -41.03 -46.21 -5.80
N SER A 33 -40.81 -45.14 -6.57
CA SER A 33 -40.56 -45.12 -8.04
C SER A 33 -39.93 -43.75 -8.43
N ARG A 34 -38.74 -43.65 -9.05
CA ARG A 34 -38.41 -43.84 -10.49
C ARG A 34 -39.15 -42.85 -11.42
N SER A 35 -38.54 -42.06 -12.32
CA SER A 35 -37.12 -41.78 -12.71
C SER A 35 -37.07 -40.41 -13.49
N GLN A 36 -36.06 -39.92 -14.26
CA GLN A 36 -34.72 -40.41 -14.71
C GLN A 36 -33.79 -39.26 -15.23
N SER A 37 -32.53 -39.23 -14.77
CA SER A 37 -31.28 -39.07 -15.57
C SER A 37 -31.14 -38.07 -16.75
N THR A 38 -30.38 -36.99 -16.55
CA THR A 38 -29.27 -36.44 -17.40
C THR A 38 -28.50 -35.39 -16.53
N ALA A 39 -27.18 -35.14 -16.54
CA ALA A 39 -26.02 -35.34 -17.44
C ALA A 39 -25.53 -34.04 -18.14
N GLN A 40 -24.37 -33.55 -17.67
CA GLN A 40 -23.37 -32.64 -18.30
C GLN A 40 -23.78 -31.47 -19.23
N GLN A 41 -23.46 -30.25 -18.79
CA GLN A 41 -22.85 -29.12 -19.55
C GLN A 41 -22.42 -28.07 -18.51
N GLN A 42 -21.20 -27.51 -18.43
CA GLN A 42 -20.42 -26.77 -19.44
C GLN A 42 -21.25 -25.73 -20.18
N GLN A 43 -21.29 -24.50 -19.63
CA GLN A 43 -21.74 -23.32 -20.36
C GLN A 43 -20.54 -22.48 -20.79
N GLN A 44 -20.52 -22.15 -22.08
CA GLN A 44 -19.51 -21.31 -22.73
C GLN A 44 -19.91 -19.83 -22.64
N GLN A 45 -18.96 -18.95 -22.96
CA GLN A 45 -19.22 -17.51 -23.11
C GLN A 45 -20.21 -17.26 -24.27
N PRO A 46 -21.13 -16.29 -24.16
CA PRO A 46 -21.96 -15.88 -25.28
C PRO A 46 -21.14 -15.07 -26.29
N VAL A 47 -21.07 -15.55 -27.53
CA VAL A 47 -20.51 -14.78 -28.66
C VAL A 47 -21.48 -13.65 -29.01
N ALA A 48 -20.98 -12.41 -29.09
CA ALA A 48 -21.78 -11.26 -29.51
C ALA A 48 -22.01 -11.28 -31.03
N THR A 49 -23.19 -11.75 -31.45
CA THR A 49 -23.59 -11.71 -32.87
C THR A 49 -23.96 -10.29 -33.29
N VAL A 50 -23.25 -9.75 -34.29
CA VAL A 50 -23.57 -8.46 -34.92
C VAL A 50 -24.90 -8.57 -35.68
N ALA A 51 -25.83 -7.66 -35.40
CA ALA A 51 -27.08 -7.51 -36.15
C ALA A 51 -27.10 -6.16 -36.88
N ALA A 52 -26.93 -6.19 -38.21
CA ALA A 52 -27.00 -5.00 -39.05
C ALA A 52 -28.46 -4.56 -39.29
N ILE A 53 -28.69 -3.25 -39.39
CA ILE A 53 -29.97 -2.68 -39.83
C ILE A 53 -29.84 -2.26 -41.29
N THR A 54 -30.69 -2.82 -42.16
CA THR A 54 -30.62 -2.62 -43.62
C THR A 54 -31.81 -1.83 -44.18
N THR A 55 -31.53 -0.67 -44.78
CA THR A 55 -32.43 0.07 -45.69
C THR A 55 -31.59 1.01 -46.57
N THR A 56 -31.75 1.14 -47.89
CA THR A 56 -32.29 0.24 -48.96
C THR A 56 -32.04 0.93 -50.31
N GLY A 57 -31.66 0.17 -51.36
CA GLY A 57 -31.69 0.61 -52.77
C GLY A 57 -30.35 1.12 -53.34
N GLY A 58 -29.96 0.75 -54.56
CA GLY A 58 -30.56 -0.26 -55.45
C GLY A 58 -30.01 -0.23 -56.89
N TYR A 59 -30.41 -1.23 -57.70
CA TYR A 59 -30.24 -1.32 -59.17
C TYR A 59 -28.78 -1.51 -59.69
N GLU A 60 -28.47 -2.69 -60.26
CA GLU A 60 -28.37 -3.00 -61.72
C GLU A 60 -27.01 -2.62 -62.35
N ASP A 61 -26.37 -3.41 -63.24
CA ASP A 61 -26.59 -4.81 -63.66
C ASP A 61 -25.27 -5.44 -64.21
N ALA A 62 -25.33 -6.69 -64.66
CA ALA A 62 -24.23 -7.59 -65.03
C ALA A 62 -23.23 -7.11 -66.12
N CYS A 63 -21.96 -7.52 -65.98
CA CYS A 63 -21.28 -8.40 -66.96
C CYS A 63 -19.91 -8.92 -66.47
N GLY A 64 -19.40 -9.97 -67.13
CA GLY A 64 -18.22 -10.74 -66.71
C GLY A 64 -16.99 -10.63 -67.64
N PRO A 65 -16.23 -11.73 -67.88
CA PRO A 65 -14.78 -11.72 -67.62
C PRO A 65 -13.87 -11.82 -68.86
N GLY A 66 -12.56 -11.64 -68.68
CA GLY A 66 -11.54 -11.89 -69.71
C GLY A 66 -10.15 -12.18 -69.15
N CYS A 67 -9.50 -13.24 -69.65
CA CYS A 67 -8.11 -13.61 -69.32
C CYS A 67 -7.23 -13.68 -70.59
N SER A 68 -6.08 -13.02 -70.55
CA SER A 68 -4.96 -13.15 -71.49
C SER A 68 -3.74 -12.39 -70.90
N GLY A 69 -2.49 -12.84 -70.95
CA GLY A 69 -1.92 -14.03 -71.60
C GLY A 69 -1.65 -13.77 -73.08
N GLY A 70 -0.45 -13.44 -73.54
CA GLY A 70 0.85 -13.32 -72.87
C GLY A 70 1.95 -13.05 -73.91
N VAL A 71 3.14 -13.64 -73.74
CA VAL A 71 4.36 -13.46 -74.58
C VAL A 71 5.15 -12.19 -74.27
N GLY A 72 6.41 -12.35 -73.86
CA GLY A 72 7.38 -11.27 -73.67
C GLY A 72 8.55 -11.37 -74.65
N LYS A 73 9.48 -10.42 -74.54
CA LYS A 73 10.86 -10.54 -75.04
C LYS A 73 11.79 -9.56 -74.33
N GLU A 74 13.05 -9.96 -74.17
CA GLU A 74 14.08 -9.18 -73.49
C GLU A 74 14.70 -8.13 -74.40
N SER A 75 14.95 -6.94 -73.85
CA SER A 75 16.15 -6.12 -74.11
C SER A 75 16.12 -4.92 -73.15
N GLY A 76 17.11 -4.83 -72.25
CA GLY A 76 17.14 -3.80 -71.20
C GLY A 76 17.81 -2.50 -71.60
N VAL A 77 17.56 -1.45 -70.81
CA VAL A 77 18.40 -0.26 -70.62
C VAL A 77 18.35 0.06 -69.12
N ASP A 78 19.47 0.48 -68.56
CA ASP A 78 19.65 0.70 -67.13
C ASP A 78 18.84 1.89 -66.58
N THR A 79 18.39 1.79 -65.33
CA THR A 79 18.02 2.94 -64.49
C THR A 79 18.59 2.77 -63.09
N GLU A 80 19.28 3.81 -62.61
CA GLU A 80 20.03 3.78 -61.36
C GLU A 80 19.14 3.76 -60.11
N SER A 81 19.59 3.05 -59.08
CA SER A 81 18.93 2.97 -57.77
C SER A 81 19.27 4.19 -56.91
N ALA A 82 18.25 4.87 -56.40
CA ALA A 82 18.38 5.94 -55.41
C ALA A 82 17.69 5.57 -54.08
N GLN A 83 18.29 4.64 -53.34
CA GLN A 83 18.03 4.47 -51.90
C GLN A 83 19.03 5.35 -51.15
N GLY A 84 18.54 6.18 -50.23
CA GLY A 84 19.35 7.13 -49.47
C GLY A 84 19.04 7.02 -47.99
N ASP A 85 19.85 6.24 -47.27
CA ASP A 85 19.69 6.04 -45.83
C ASP A 85 20.06 7.31 -45.05
N ILE A 86 19.13 7.80 -44.24
CA ILE A 86 19.33 9.00 -43.41
C ILE A 86 20.04 8.57 -42.12
N VAL A 87 21.37 8.69 -42.05
CA VAL A 87 22.13 8.35 -40.83
C VAL A 87 22.41 9.59 -39.99
N LEU A 88 21.80 9.69 -38.81
CA LEU A 88 22.02 10.80 -37.88
C LEU A 88 23.29 10.56 -37.06
N THR A 89 24.42 11.14 -37.51
CA THR A 89 25.70 11.10 -36.80
C THR A 89 25.97 12.39 -36.02
N SER A 90 27.04 12.39 -35.20
CA SER A 90 27.37 13.51 -34.28
C SER A 90 27.45 14.90 -34.92
N SER A 91 27.72 15.02 -36.23
CA SER A 91 27.74 16.32 -36.92
C SER A 91 26.34 16.94 -37.12
N TYR A 92 25.27 16.19 -36.84
CA TYR A 92 23.90 16.67 -36.95
C TYR A 92 23.57 17.70 -35.86
N ILE A 93 24.11 17.52 -34.64
CA ILE A 93 23.86 18.42 -33.49
C ILE A 93 24.47 19.81 -33.72
N ASP A 94 25.69 19.86 -34.25
CA ASP A 94 26.38 21.11 -34.61
C ASP A 94 25.71 21.84 -35.79
N ALA A 95 24.76 21.19 -36.49
CA ALA A 95 23.96 21.78 -37.55
C ALA A 95 22.55 22.24 -37.09
N LEU A 96 22.17 22.06 -35.81
CA LEU A 96 20.84 22.43 -35.28
C LEU A 96 20.67 23.94 -34.99
N GLU A 97 21.32 24.82 -35.75
CA GLU A 97 21.26 26.27 -35.53
C GLU A 97 19.95 26.94 -36.02
N SER A 98 19.09 26.23 -36.78
CA SER A 98 17.75 26.73 -37.14
C SER A 98 16.65 25.74 -36.75
N SER A 99 15.69 26.20 -35.95
CA SER A 99 14.61 25.33 -35.41
C SER A 99 13.62 24.86 -36.49
N GLN A 100 13.52 25.56 -37.63
CA GLN A 100 12.65 25.16 -38.74
C GLN A 100 13.20 23.92 -39.45
N GLU A 101 14.51 23.84 -39.68
CA GLU A 101 15.11 22.66 -40.34
C GLU A 101 14.98 21.39 -39.49
N VAL A 102 15.03 21.53 -38.16
CA VAL A 102 14.70 20.43 -37.23
C VAL A 102 13.25 20.02 -37.37
N ALA A 103 12.32 20.98 -37.41
CA ALA A 103 10.89 20.72 -37.53
C ALA A 103 10.52 20.07 -38.88
N ASP A 104 11.15 20.49 -39.97
CA ASP A 104 10.91 19.96 -41.31
C ASP A 104 11.45 18.51 -41.44
N LYS A 105 12.68 18.24 -40.94
CA LYS A 105 13.26 16.89 -40.94
C LYS A 105 12.53 15.94 -40.01
N LEU A 106 12.15 16.39 -38.81
CA LEU A 106 11.25 15.62 -37.95
C LEU A 106 9.90 15.42 -38.64
N GLY A 107 9.32 16.44 -39.28
CA GLY A 107 8.05 16.35 -39.99
C GLY A 107 8.03 15.24 -41.05
N VAL A 108 9.12 15.06 -41.80
CA VAL A 108 9.29 13.92 -42.71
C VAL A 108 9.28 12.59 -41.95
N VAL A 109 10.08 12.45 -40.88
CA VAL A 109 10.16 11.21 -40.07
C VAL A 109 8.84 10.88 -39.34
N PHE A 110 8.08 11.90 -38.92
CA PHE A 110 6.76 11.75 -38.28
C PHE A 110 5.59 11.60 -39.27
N SER A 111 5.81 11.82 -40.57
CA SER A 111 4.74 11.69 -41.58
C SER A 111 4.44 10.25 -41.98
N ASP A 112 5.32 9.30 -41.65
CA ASP A 112 5.11 7.86 -41.83
C ASP A 112 5.28 7.10 -40.50
N PRO A 113 4.20 6.54 -39.92
CA PRO A 113 4.28 5.67 -38.75
C PRO A 113 5.24 4.49 -38.91
N CYS A 114 5.47 4.00 -40.14
CA CYS A 114 6.38 2.90 -40.45
C CYS A 114 7.86 3.30 -40.52
N LEU A 115 8.19 4.60 -40.57
CA LEU A 115 9.55 5.12 -40.35
C LEU A 115 9.78 5.42 -38.87
N LEU A 116 8.76 5.99 -38.21
CA LEU A 116 8.74 6.17 -36.75
C LEU A 116 8.90 4.83 -36.01
N ALA A 117 8.28 3.77 -36.56
CA ALA A 117 8.44 2.38 -36.15
C ALA A 117 9.88 1.88 -36.11
N ARG A 118 10.66 2.17 -37.15
CA ARG A 118 11.99 1.60 -37.39
C ARG A 118 13.10 2.33 -36.64
N SER A 119 12.74 3.31 -35.81
CA SER A 119 13.69 4.24 -35.21
C SER A 119 14.24 3.80 -33.85
N PHE A 120 13.78 2.69 -33.24
CA PHE A 120 14.24 2.24 -31.90
C PHE A 120 14.59 0.73 -31.82
N PRO A 121 15.57 0.30 -31.00
CA PRO A 121 16.42 -0.84 -31.35
C PRO A 121 15.89 -2.21 -30.93
N GLN A 122 16.09 -3.18 -31.81
CA GLN A 122 15.99 -4.61 -31.52
C GLN A 122 17.31 -5.15 -30.93
N LYS A 123 17.27 -6.34 -30.33
CA LYS A 123 18.29 -6.82 -29.40
C LYS A 123 19.36 -7.76 -29.98
N ASP A 124 19.37 -7.95 -31.30
CA ASP A 124 20.28 -8.83 -32.03
C ASP A 124 21.06 -8.05 -33.11
N ASP A 125 22.38 -8.21 -33.14
CA ASP A 125 23.32 -7.39 -33.92
C ASP A 125 23.13 -7.48 -35.45
N ALA A 126 22.36 -8.45 -35.95
CA ALA A 126 22.12 -8.67 -37.38
C ALA A 126 21.05 -7.76 -37.99
N GLN A 127 20.19 -7.12 -37.19
CA GLN A 127 19.08 -6.26 -37.66
C GLN A 127 19.26 -4.77 -37.35
N ALA A 128 20.38 -4.39 -36.71
CA ALA A 128 20.71 -3.00 -36.37
C ALA A 128 21.06 -2.10 -37.59
N ALA A 129 21.04 -2.63 -38.82
CA ALA A 129 21.50 -1.93 -40.02
C ALA A 129 20.51 -0.92 -40.63
N GLU A 130 19.21 -0.99 -40.27
CA GLU A 130 18.13 -0.20 -40.89
C GLU A 130 17.39 0.72 -39.88
N CYS A 131 18.07 1.19 -38.83
CA CYS A 131 17.50 2.00 -37.73
C CYS A 131 18.26 3.34 -37.55
N PRO A 132 17.67 4.53 -37.87
CA PRO A 132 18.46 5.75 -38.08
C PRO A 132 18.59 6.77 -36.92
N VAL A 133 17.95 6.59 -35.75
CA VAL A 133 17.84 7.65 -34.70
C VAL A 133 18.05 7.10 -33.28
N ASP A 134 18.71 7.86 -32.38
CA ASP A 134 18.78 7.56 -30.94
C ASP A 134 17.73 8.36 -30.11
N ALA A 135 17.27 7.82 -28.98
CA ALA A 135 16.33 8.46 -28.06
C ALA A 135 17.01 9.53 -27.20
N ALA A 136 18.35 9.59 -27.16
CA ALA A 136 19.04 10.80 -26.75
C ALA A 136 18.82 11.91 -27.78
N ASP A 137 18.90 11.62 -29.08
CA ASP A 137 18.73 12.60 -30.16
C ASP A 137 17.28 13.06 -30.35
N VAL A 138 16.31 12.14 -30.34
CA VAL A 138 14.87 12.50 -30.31
C VAL A 138 14.58 13.44 -29.13
N ARG A 139 15.10 13.13 -27.94
CA ARG A 139 14.93 13.95 -26.73
C ARG A 139 15.63 15.30 -26.85
N ARG A 140 16.86 15.35 -27.39
CA ARG A 140 17.60 16.60 -27.64
C ARG A 140 16.87 17.49 -28.66
N ALA A 141 16.35 16.92 -29.75
CA ALA A 141 15.58 17.63 -30.75
C ALA A 141 14.25 18.18 -30.19
N TYR A 142 13.51 17.37 -29.44
CA TYR A 142 12.29 17.82 -28.75
C TYR A 142 12.58 18.93 -27.72
N ALA A 143 13.65 18.83 -26.94
CA ALA A 143 14.04 19.87 -25.99
C ALA A 143 14.43 21.18 -26.69
N LEU A 144 15.21 21.10 -27.78
CA LEU A 144 15.61 22.27 -28.57
C LEU A 144 14.40 22.96 -29.23
N ILE A 145 13.43 22.19 -29.74
CA ILE A 145 12.18 22.73 -30.28
C ILE A 145 11.30 23.32 -29.17
N ALA A 146 11.26 22.70 -27.98
CA ALA A 146 10.50 23.22 -26.85
C ALA A 146 11.03 24.56 -26.31
N ASP A 147 12.35 24.78 -26.38
CA ASP A 147 13.09 25.99 -25.95
C ASP A 147 13.15 27.08 -27.06
N ARG A 148 13.41 26.69 -28.32
CA ARG A 148 13.76 27.61 -29.41
C ARG A 148 12.90 27.50 -30.67
N GLY A 149 11.88 26.64 -30.67
CA GLY A 149 10.92 26.55 -31.75
C GLY A 149 10.13 27.84 -31.92
N SER A 150 9.93 28.28 -33.16
CA SER A 150 8.96 29.34 -33.46
C SER A 150 7.53 28.87 -33.18
N ASP A 151 6.58 29.81 -33.01
CA ASP A 151 5.17 29.48 -32.81
C ASP A 151 4.62 28.56 -33.93
N LYS A 152 5.08 28.76 -35.17
CA LYS A 152 4.77 27.90 -36.32
C LYS A 152 5.30 26.48 -36.10
N VAL A 153 6.59 26.33 -35.77
CA VAL A 153 7.21 25.03 -35.50
C VAL A 153 6.51 24.28 -34.38
N LEU A 154 6.11 24.98 -33.32
CA LEU A 154 5.36 24.40 -32.20
C LEU A 154 3.94 23.98 -32.59
N ALA A 155 3.27 24.74 -33.46
CA ALA A 155 1.96 24.39 -34.02
C ALA A 155 2.03 23.18 -34.99
N ASP A 156 3.04 23.16 -35.88
CA ASP A 156 3.29 22.05 -36.80
C ASP A 156 3.57 20.74 -36.02
N LEU A 157 4.38 20.82 -34.94
CA LEU A 157 4.66 19.67 -34.07
C LEU A 157 3.43 19.19 -33.28
N ARG A 158 2.57 20.10 -32.82
CA ARG A 158 1.26 19.77 -32.23
C ARG A 158 0.38 19.01 -33.23
N ALA A 159 0.29 19.49 -34.47
CA ALA A 159 -0.52 18.87 -35.51
C ALA A 159 -0.04 17.45 -35.86
N LEU A 160 1.27 17.26 -36.03
CA LEU A 160 1.89 15.94 -36.23
C LEU A 160 1.60 14.99 -35.05
N THR A 161 1.71 15.49 -33.82
CA THR A 161 1.42 14.72 -32.60
C THR A 161 -0.04 14.26 -32.53
N ILE A 162 -0.99 15.15 -32.86
CA ILE A 162 -2.43 14.80 -32.95
C ILE A 162 -2.66 13.74 -34.03
N SER A 163 -2.06 13.89 -35.21
CA SER A 163 -2.19 12.96 -36.33
C SER A 163 -1.70 11.55 -35.95
N ALA A 164 -0.51 11.44 -35.36
CA ALA A 164 0.07 10.17 -34.92
C ALA A 164 -0.80 9.46 -33.87
N VAL A 165 -1.28 10.18 -32.85
CA VAL A 165 -2.17 9.62 -31.81
C VAL A 165 -3.54 9.19 -32.40
N THR A 166 -4.03 9.91 -33.40
CA THR A 166 -5.28 9.55 -34.11
C THR A 166 -5.08 8.27 -34.91
N ALA A 167 -3.96 8.12 -35.62
CA ALA A 167 -3.63 6.90 -36.38
C ALA A 167 -3.50 5.67 -35.46
N MET A 168 -2.81 5.80 -34.32
CA MET A 168 -2.65 4.71 -33.35
C MET A 168 -3.98 4.25 -32.70
N ASN A 169 -4.99 5.14 -32.62
CA ASN A 169 -6.33 4.75 -32.15
C ASN A 169 -7.22 4.19 -33.28
N ALA A 170 -6.92 4.50 -34.54
CA ALA A 170 -7.69 4.02 -35.69
C ALA A 170 -7.41 2.54 -36.03
N ASP A 171 -6.18 2.07 -35.80
CA ASP A 171 -5.79 0.68 -36.00
C ASP A 171 -4.93 0.17 -34.81
N PRO A 172 -5.55 -0.23 -33.69
CA PRO A 172 -4.82 -0.63 -32.47
C PRO A 172 -4.17 -2.03 -32.54
N CYS A 173 -4.10 -2.63 -33.73
CA CYS A 173 -3.75 -4.05 -33.94
C CYS A 173 -2.70 -4.29 -35.05
N ASP A 174 -1.82 -3.32 -35.31
CA ASP A 174 -0.65 -3.52 -36.18
C ASP A 174 0.18 -4.74 -35.72
N GLU A 175 0.48 -5.64 -36.66
CA GLU A 175 1.29 -6.85 -36.41
C GLU A 175 2.77 -6.54 -36.18
N HIS A 176 3.21 -5.29 -36.39
CA HIS A 176 4.58 -4.83 -36.17
C HIS A 176 4.73 -4.04 -34.87
N ASP A 177 5.97 -3.93 -34.35
CA ASP A 177 6.30 -3.15 -33.14
C ASP A 177 6.12 -1.62 -33.32
N SER A 178 5.66 -1.18 -34.50
CA SER A 178 5.53 0.21 -34.94
C SER A 178 4.92 1.14 -33.91
N GLN A 179 3.78 0.73 -33.35
CA GLN A 179 2.98 1.58 -32.49
C GLN A 179 3.58 1.71 -31.08
N MET A 180 4.40 0.75 -30.66
CA MET A 180 5.18 0.85 -29.42
C MET A 180 6.32 1.85 -29.59
N ASN A 181 7.03 1.82 -30.72
CA ASN A 181 8.09 2.77 -31.00
C ASN A 181 7.53 4.19 -31.25
N ALA A 182 6.36 4.32 -31.89
CA ALA A 182 5.61 5.57 -31.94
C ALA A 182 5.23 6.09 -30.53
N ALA A 183 4.66 5.23 -29.67
CA ALA A 183 4.32 5.60 -28.29
C ALA A 183 5.54 6.06 -27.49
N ILE A 184 6.68 5.37 -27.63
CA ILE A 184 7.95 5.73 -27.00
C ILE A 184 8.37 7.14 -27.42
N ILE A 185 8.36 7.43 -28.73
CA ILE A 185 8.80 8.70 -29.29
C ILE A 185 7.86 9.84 -28.89
N LEU A 186 6.54 9.65 -28.94
CA LEU A 186 5.57 10.66 -28.50
C LEU A 186 5.69 10.99 -27.00
N LEU A 187 6.06 10.01 -26.17
CA LEU A 187 6.39 10.21 -24.75
C LEU A 187 7.75 10.91 -24.52
N LEU A 188 8.60 11.11 -25.54
CA LEU A 188 9.81 11.93 -25.43
C LEU A 188 9.54 13.43 -25.64
N ASN A 189 8.34 13.82 -26.09
CA ASN A 189 7.95 15.22 -26.24
C ASN A 189 7.64 15.85 -24.86
N PRO A 190 8.39 16.86 -24.39
CA PRO A 190 8.16 17.48 -23.08
C PRO A 190 6.83 18.23 -22.97
N LYS A 191 6.21 18.62 -24.09
CA LYS A 191 4.91 19.32 -24.12
C LYS A 191 3.72 18.38 -24.39
N ILE A 192 3.91 17.05 -24.39
CA ILE A 192 2.85 16.07 -24.70
C ILE A 192 1.62 16.20 -23.79
N THR A 193 1.80 16.59 -22.53
CA THR A 193 0.70 16.77 -21.56
C THR A 193 -0.04 18.10 -21.71
N GLU A 194 0.53 19.05 -22.45
CA GLU A 194 -0.03 20.40 -22.68
C GLU A 194 -0.93 20.46 -23.92
N TYR A 195 -0.79 19.50 -24.85
CA TYR A 195 -1.51 19.52 -26.13
C TYR A 195 -2.99 19.11 -25.99
N ALA A 196 -3.85 19.88 -26.63
CA ALA A 196 -5.24 19.55 -26.92
C ALA A 196 -5.51 19.61 -28.44
N GLN A 197 -6.54 18.91 -28.90
CA GLN A 197 -7.16 19.05 -30.22
C GLN A 197 -7.90 20.39 -30.35
N ASP A 198 -8.41 20.73 -31.54
CA ASP A 198 -9.04 22.05 -31.81
C ASP A 198 -10.47 22.18 -31.22
N ASP A 199 -11.10 21.08 -30.80
CA ASP A 199 -12.32 21.06 -29.99
C ASP A 199 -12.04 21.25 -28.48
N GLY A 200 -10.77 21.23 -28.07
CA GLY A 200 -10.31 21.27 -26.68
C GLY A 200 -10.05 19.89 -26.04
N THR A 201 -10.22 18.78 -26.75
CA THR A 201 -9.98 17.43 -26.22
C THR A 201 -8.48 17.20 -25.99
N PRO A 202 -8.02 16.86 -24.77
CA PRO A 202 -6.59 16.68 -24.47
C PRO A 202 -5.99 15.47 -25.22
N VAL A 203 -4.79 15.63 -25.76
CA VAL A 203 -4.13 14.60 -26.62
C VAL A 203 -3.50 13.48 -25.79
N PHE A 204 -2.98 13.78 -24.60
CA PHE A 204 -2.30 12.79 -23.76
C PHE A 204 -3.19 11.62 -23.30
N PRO A 205 -4.47 11.83 -22.91
CA PRO A 205 -5.42 10.72 -22.69
C PRO A 205 -5.67 9.86 -23.92
N GLU A 206 -5.72 10.44 -25.13
CA GLU A 206 -5.88 9.66 -26.36
C GLU A 206 -4.64 8.81 -26.67
N LEU A 207 -3.43 9.29 -26.34
CA LEU A 207 -2.21 8.47 -26.34
C LEU A 207 -2.25 7.37 -25.27
N CYS A 208 -2.81 7.65 -24.10
CA CYS A 208 -3.03 6.62 -23.07
C CYS A 208 -4.03 5.55 -23.54
N SER A 209 -5.14 5.96 -24.17
CA SER A 209 -6.11 5.06 -24.82
C SER A 209 -5.43 4.18 -25.85
N ALA A 210 -4.66 4.79 -26.77
CA ALA A 210 -3.90 4.09 -27.79
C ALA A 210 -2.99 3.01 -27.19
N ILE A 211 -2.21 3.34 -26.14
CA ILE A 211 -1.33 2.40 -25.44
C ILE A 211 -2.12 1.29 -24.73
N LEU A 212 -3.28 1.60 -24.14
CA LEU A 212 -4.09 0.65 -23.38
C LEU A 212 -4.82 -0.36 -24.25
N ASN A 213 -5.23 0.02 -25.47
CA ASN A 213 -5.96 -0.84 -26.40
C ASN A 213 -5.09 -1.96 -27.02
N GLN A 214 -3.76 -1.86 -26.90
CA GLN A 214 -2.80 -2.72 -27.61
C GLN A 214 -2.77 -4.16 -27.04
N PRO A 215 -2.47 -5.16 -27.89
CA PRO A 215 -2.12 -6.52 -27.47
C PRO A 215 -1.20 -6.60 -26.24
N ALA A 216 -1.48 -7.55 -25.36
CA ALA A 216 -0.77 -7.69 -24.08
C ALA A 216 0.75 -7.93 -24.25
N ALA A 217 1.18 -8.54 -25.37
CA ALA A 217 2.59 -8.74 -25.69
C ALA A 217 3.33 -7.43 -26.01
N GLN A 218 2.72 -6.54 -26.82
CA GLN A 218 3.25 -5.21 -27.14
C GLN A 218 3.29 -4.32 -25.90
N ARG A 219 2.21 -4.29 -25.09
CA ARG A 219 2.22 -3.58 -23.80
C ARG A 219 3.33 -4.10 -22.85
N ALA A 220 3.59 -5.41 -22.84
CA ALA A 220 4.71 -5.99 -22.09
C ALA A 220 6.09 -5.73 -22.74
N ALA A 221 6.18 -5.40 -24.03
CA ALA A 221 7.40 -4.89 -24.67
C ALA A 221 7.68 -3.45 -24.24
N LEU A 222 6.67 -2.58 -24.28
CA LEU A 222 6.77 -1.18 -23.84
C LEU A 222 7.23 -1.06 -22.38
N MET A 223 6.68 -1.87 -21.47
CA MET A 223 7.10 -1.86 -20.07
C MET A 223 8.57 -2.31 -19.89
N ARG A 224 9.00 -3.35 -20.64
CA ARG A 224 10.42 -3.78 -20.66
C ARG A 224 11.33 -2.68 -21.23
N TYR A 225 10.87 -1.94 -22.22
CA TYR A 225 11.61 -0.81 -22.79
C TYR A 225 11.75 0.35 -21.78
N PHE A 226 10.67 0.74 -21.09
CA PHE A 226 10.75 1.76 -20.04
C PHE A 226 11.70 1.35 -18.89
N ALA A 227 11.87 0.05 -18.65
CA ALA A 227 12.78 -0.53 -17.66
C ALA A 227 14.20 -0.81 -18.16
N ALA A 228 14.51 -0.53 -19.44
CA ALA A 228 15.84 -0.73 -20.01
C ALA A 228 16.77 0.47 -19.77
N ASP A 229 18.08 0.23 -19.86
CA ASP A 229 19.10 1.26 -19.63
C ASP A 229 19.42 2.05 -20.91
N HIS A 230 18.87 3.26 -21.01
CA HIS A 230 19.10 4.17 -22.13
C HIS A 230 20.14 5.26 -21.83
N VAL A 231 20.92 5.12 -20.75
CA VAL A 231 21.88 6.15 -20.29
C VAL A 231 23.34 5.74 -20.56
N GLY A 232 23.54 4.70 -21.38
CA GLY A 232 24.86 4.27 -21.84
C GLY A 232 25.48 5.14 -22.94
N ALA A 233 24.71 6.02 -23.58
CA ALA A 233 25.14 6.84 -24.72
C ALA A 233 25.39 8.31 -24.32
N ASN A 234 26.66 8.65 -24.06
CA ASN A 234 27.21 10.02 -24.03
C ASN A 234 26.59 11.04 -23.06
N GLY A 235 26.90 10.89 -21.77
CA GLY A 235 27.48 11.95 -20.94
C GLY A 235 26.72 13.28 -20.76
N ASP A 236 25.75 13.30 -19.82
CA ASP A 236 25.27 14.54 -19.22
C ASP A 236 26.37 15.17 -18.32
N VAL A 237 26.95 16.30 -18.75
CA VAL A 237 27.85 17.12 -17.92
C VAL A 237 27.02 18.14 -17.14
N ASP A 238 26.48 17.70 -15.99
CA ASP A 238 25.67 18.55 -15.12
C ASP A 238 26.55 19.60 -14.40
N GLY A 239 26.13 20.87 -14.45
CA GLY A 239 26.95 22.03 -14.13
C GLY A 239 27.16 22.32 -12.63
N GLY A 240 27.68 21.37 -11.86
CA GLY A 240 27.95 21.50 -10.43
C GLY A 240 29.36 22.03 -10.11
N SER A 241 29.48 23.29 -9.67
CA SER A 241 30.76 23.93 -9.31
C SER A 241 31.30 23.50 -7.93
N GLY A 242 31.88 22.29 -7.86
CA GLY A 242 32.62 21.79 -6.70
C GLY A 242 34.14 21.82 -6.89
N SER A 243 34.89 22.42 -5.96
CA SER A 243 36.35 22.56 -6.07
C SER A 243 37.11 21.25 -5.82
N VAL A 244 37.97 20.86 -6.77
CA VAL A 244 38.85 19.69 -6.60
C VAL A 244 39.92 19.96 -5.54
N HIS A 245 40.03 19.05 -4.57
CA HIS A 245 41.25 18.83 -3.79
C HIS A 245 41.68 17.37 -3.93
N SER A 246 42.90 17.17 -4.41
CA SER A 246 43.51 15.86 -4.62
C SER A 246 44.24 15.39 -3.37
N GLY A 247 44.10 14.11 -3.00
CA GLY A 247 44.76 13.58 -1.82
C GLY A 247 44.61 12.06 -1.64
N ALA A 248 45.67 11.34 -2.00
CA ALA A 248 46.02 9.96 -1.60
C ALA A 248 44.97 8.82 -1.78
N ALA A 249 45.40 7.77 -2.50
CA ALA A 249 44.80 6.44 -2.38
C ALA A 249 45.54 5.60 -1.33
N PRO A 250 44.82 4.75 -0.57
CA PRO A 250 45.42 3.57 0.06
C PRO A 250 44.66 2.27 -0.25
N THR A 251 45.33 1.41 -1.01
CA THR A 251 45.37 -0.07 -0.92
C THR A 251 44.34 -0.86 -0.07
N SER A 252 43.79 -1.89 -0.73
CA SER A 252 43.31 -3.19 -0.18
C SER A 252 41.90 -3.25 0.45
N PRO A 253 41.12 -4.35 0.27
CA PRO A 253 39.69 -4.39 0.60
C PRO A 253 39.36 -5.13 1.91
N ALA A 254 38.34 -4.65 2.64
CA ALA A 254 37.64 -5.41 3.68
C ALA A 254 36.19 -4.92 3.88
N HIS A 255 35.26 -5.88 3.92
CA HIS A 255 33.89 -5.85 4.47
C HIS A 255 33.17 -4.49 4.71
N ALA A 256 32.28 -4.11 3.79
CA ALA A 256 31.07 -3.36 4.10
C ALA A 256 29.94 -3.75 3.12
N ALA A 257 28.68 -3.69 3.58
CA ALA A 257 27.42 -3.82 2.82
C ALA A 257 27.30 -4.96 1.77
N ALA A 258 26.45 -5.94 2.06
CA ALA A 258 25.89 -6.87 1.06
C ALA A 258 24.36 -6.87 1.14
N ASN A 259 23.71 -6.92 -0.03
CA ASN A 259 22.27 -7.01 -0.25
C ASN A 259 21.43 -5.77 0.13
N GLU A 260 21.67 -4.64 -0.53
CA GLU A 260 20.53 -4.01 -1.24
C GLU A 260 20.10 -4.95 -2.38
N PRO A 261 18.81 -5.03 -2.74
CA PRO A 261 18.40 -5.77 -3.93
C PRO A 261 19.01 -5.10 -5.17
N LEU A 262 19.54 -5.91 -6.09
CA LEU A 262 20.20 -5.50 -7.34
C LEU A 262 19.70 -4.16 -7.88
N LEU A 263 20.49 -3.10 -7.67
CA LEU A 263 20.30 -1.82 -8.34
C LEU A 263 20.57 -2.05 -9.83
N LEU A 264 19.49 -2.39 -10.56
CA LEU A 264 19.35 -2.17 -12.00
C LEU A 264 19.97 -0.82 -12.33
N ASN A 265 20.84 -0.77 -13.35
CA ASN A 265 21.78 0.33 -13.55
C ASN A 265 21.08 1.68 -13.37
N SER A 266 21.73 2.65 -12.72
CA SER A 266 21.10 3.91 -12.33
C SER A 266 20.46 4.65 -13.52
N GLY A 267 20.89 4.36 -14.75
CA GLY A 267 20.27 4.79 -15.99
C GLY A 267 18.93 4.12 -16.33
N ALA A 268 18.79 2.80 -16.15
CA ALA A 268 17.52 2.08 -16.28
C ALA A 268 16.48 2.59 -15.26
N ARG A 269 16.89 2.73 -13.99
CA ARG A 269 16.03 3.29 -12.94
C ARG A 269 15.62 4.72 -13.28
N ARG A 270 16.56 5.61 -13.64
CA ARG A 270 16.25 6.99 -14.06
C ARG A 270 15.33 7.04 -15.29
N SER A 271 15.49 6.13 -16.24
CA SER A 271 14.64 6.04 -17.43
C SER A 271 13.21 5.66 -17.07
N PHE A 272 13.03 4.65 -16.21
CA PHE A 272 11.73 4.23 -15.72
C PHE A 272 11.04 5.34 -14.88
N GLU A 273 11.78 5.95 -13.95
CA GLU A 273 11.29 7.07 -13.13
C GLU A 273 10.87 8.28 -14.00
N ARG A 274 11.62 8.56 -15.08
CA ARG A 274 11.27 9.60 -16.08
C ARG A 274 9.96 9.29 -16.79
N TYR A 275 9.74 8.06 -17.25
CA TYR A 275 8.47 7.68 -17.90
C TYR A 275 7.29 7.74 -16.93
N VAL A 276 7.45 7.29 -15.67
CA VAL A 276 6.43 7.45 -14.62
C VAL A 276 6.11 8.94 -14.42
N GLY A 277 7.13 9.79 -14.40
CA GLY A 277 7.02 11.24 -14.25
C GLY A 277 6.09 11.93 -15.27
N ILE A 278 5.99 11.43 -16.51
CA ILE A 278 5.11 12.02 -17.54
C ILE A 278 3.63 11.85 -17.18
N PHE A 279 3.21 10.60 -16.90
CA PHE A 279 1.83 10.32 -16.50
C PHE A 279 1.47 10.96 -15.15
N GLN A 280 2.44 11.00 -14.22
CA GLN A 280 2.29 11.74 -12.96
C GLN A 280 2.09 13.24 -13.20
N SER A 281 2.87 13.84 -14.09
CA SER A 281 2.76 15.26 -14.45
C SER A 281 1.38 15.60 -14.99
N TYR A 282 0.83 14.79 -15.92
CA TYR A 282 -0.52 15.02 -16.45
C TYR A 282 -1.60 14.99 -15.35
N ILE A 283 -1.53 14.02 -14.43
CA ILE A 283 -2.46 13.91 -13.29
C ILE A 283 -2.30 15.13 -12.36
N THR A 284 -1.07 15.52 -12.05
CA THR A 284 -0.73 16.69 -11.21
C THR A 284 -1.25 18.00 -11.81
N GLN A 285 -0.93 18.27 -13.08
CA GLN A 285 -1.37 19.45 -13.83
C GLN A 285 -2.90 19.55 -13.87
N SER A 286 -3.59 18.42 -14.10
CA SER A 286 -5.05 18.35 -14.12
C SER A 286 -5.67 18.62 -12.74
N MET A 287 -5.14 18.02 -11.67
CA MET A 287 -5.55 18.27 -10.29
C MET A 287 -5.38 19.75 -9.92
N GLU A 288 -4.22 20.33 -10.21
CA GLU A 288 -3.94 21.74 -9.95
C GLU A 288 -4.84 22.69 -10.76
N ALA A 289 -5.11 22.36 -12.03
CA ALA A 289 -6.00 23.17 -12.88
C ALA A 289 -7.43 23.22 -12.32
N ALA A 290 -7.91 22.15 -11.68
CA ALA A 290 -9.18 22.15 -10.97
C ALA A 290 -9.11 22.87 -9.61
N VAL A 291 -8.02 22.70 -8.85
CA VAL A 291 -7.77 23.45 -7.60
C VAL A 291 -7.83 24.96 -7.84
N ARG A 292 -7.21 25.45 -8.92
CA ARG A 292 -7.22 26.88 -9.31
C ARG A 292 -8.63 27.40 -9.71
N ARG A 293 -9.61 26.52 -9.91
CA ARG A 293 -11.03 26.87 -10.16
C ARG A 293 -11.87 26.90 -8.87
N VAL A 294 -11.36 26.40 -7.73
CA VAL A 294 -12.05 26.47 -6.45
C VAL A 294 -11.97 27.89 -5.89
N PRO A 295 -13.09 28.57 -5.58
CA PRO A 295 -13.07 29.93 -5.06
C PRO A 295 -12.46 29.97 -3.64
N PRO A 296 -11.64 30.98 -3.31
CA PRO A 296 -10.97 31.06 -2.01
C PRO A 296 -11.96 31.26 -0.86
N SER A 297 -11.82 30.46 0.20
CA SER A 297 -12.66 30.52 1.40
C SER A 297 -12.40 31.81 2.19
N ARG A 298 -13.30 32.79 2.07
CA ARG A 298 -13.27 34.03 2.86
C ARG A 298 -13.71 33.76 4.31
N GLY A 299 -12.76 33.43 5.17
CA GLY A 299 -12.95 33.42 6.63
C GLY A 299 -12.98 34.84 7.24
N PRO A 300 -13.47 35.00 8.48
CA PRO A 300 -13.36 36.26 9.22
C PRO A 300 -11.91 36.66 9.50
N SER A 301 -11.67 37.96 9.70
CA SER A 301 -10.33 38.54 9.87
C SER A 301 -9.84 38.54 11.32
N ASP A 302 -9.35 37.40 11.78
CA ASP A 302 -8.39 37.25 12.88
C ASP A 302 -7.50 36.04 12.53
N PRO A 303 -6.17 36.05 12.80
CA PRO A 303 -5.23 35.11 12.20
C PRO A 303 -5.48 33.65 12.66
N PRO A 304 -6.06 32.78 11.83
CA PRO A 304 -6.26 31.37 12.16
C PRO A 304 -4.98 30.58 11.80
N PRO A 305 -4.91 29.27 12.09
CA PRO A 305 -4.02 28.39 11.33
C PRO A 305 -4.31 28.56 9.82
N PRO A 306 -3.32 28.36 8.93
CA PRO A 306 -3.54 28.44 7.49
C PRO A 306 -4.69 27.51 7.07
N PRO A 307 -5.61 27.95 6.18
CA PRO A 307 -6.75 27.15 5.79
C PRO A 307 -6.28 25.81 5.19
N PRO A 308 -7.01 24.71 5.43
CA PRO A 308 -6.64 23.42 4.86
C PRO A 308 -6.63 23.50 3.33
N PRO A 309 -5.76 22.72 2.64
CA PRO A 309 -5.65 22.77 1.20
C PRO A 309 -7.02 22.46 0.55
N PRO A 310 -7.37 23.18 -0.54
CA PRO A 310 -8.67 23.05 -1.18
C PRO A 310 -8.88 21.62 -1.68
N LYS A 311 -10.11 21.13 -1.54
CA LYS A 311 -10.52 19.78 -1.93
C LYS A 311 -11.35 19.80 -3.20
N VAL A 312 -11.15 18.80 -4.05
CA VAL A 312 -11.72 18.69 -5.39
C VAL A 312 -12.44 17.35 -5.56
N SER A 313 -13.66 17.40 -6.09
CA SER A 313 -14.43 16.23 -6.53
C SER A 313 -13.89 15.71 -7.86
N LEU A 314 -13.73 14.39 -7.98
CA LEU A 314 -13.25 13.74 -9.20
C LEU A 314 -14.24 13.88 -10.38
N HIS A 315 -15.52 14.18 -10.10
CA HIS A 315 -16.51 14.51 -11.12
C HIS A 315 -16.26 15.88 -11.78
N ALA A 316 -15.63 16.83 -11.09
CA ALA A 316 -15.30 18.15 -11.64
C ALA A 316 -14.05 18.16 -12.54
N LEU A 317 -13.40 17.00 -12.72
CA LEU A 317 -12.07 16.84 -13.29
C LEU A 317 -12.02 16.17 -14.67
N GLY A 318 -13.16 15.79 -15.27
CA GLY A 318 -13.16 15.05 -16.55
C GLY A 318 -12.67 13.60 -16.37
N SER A 319 -13.37 12.85 -15.53
CA SER A 319 -12.86 11.63 -14.88
C SER A 319 -12.25 10.56 -15.80
N SER A 320 -12.77 10.36 -17.01
CA SER A 320 -12.26 9.39 -17.98
C SER A 320 -10.79 9.64 -18.36
N SER A 321 -10.43 10.90 -18.62
CA SER A 321 -9.08 11.31 -19.03
C SER A 321 -8.01 11.00 -17.97
N LEU A 322 -8.32 11.24 -16.69
CA LEU A 322 -7.47 10.85 -15.56
C LEU A 322 -7.41 9.34 -15.39
N GLY A 323 -8.52 8.64 -15.60
CA GLY A 323 -8.60 7.19 -15.54
C GLY A 323 -7.68 6.49 -16.54
N LEU A 324 -7.50 7.04 -17.74
CA LEU A 324 -6.59 6.50 -18.76
C LEU A 324 -5.11 6.64 -18.33
N ALA A 325 -4.70 7.83 -17.88
CA ALA A 325 -3.34 8.04 -17.37
C ALA A 325 -3.03 7.17 -16.14
N ALA A 326 -4.00 6.99 -15.24
CA ALA A 326 -3.87 6.12 -14.07
C ALA A 326 -3.78 4.62 -14.45
N GLN A 327 -4.46 4.17 -15.51
CA GLN A 327 -4.33 2.80 -16.03
C GLN A 327 -2.95 2.55 -16.66
N CYS A 328 -2.38 3.50 -17.40
CA CYS A 328 -1.00 3.40 -17.88
C CYS A 328 -0.01 3.27 -16.71
N LEU A 329 -0.16 4.08 -15.66
CA LEU A 329 0.63 3.93 -14.44
C LEU A 329 0.39 2.61 -13.70
N ALA A 330 -0.80 2.01 -13.81
CA ALA A 330 -1.07 0.69 -13.25
C ALA A 330 -0.28 -0.43 -13.95
N LEU A 331 -0.10 -0.34 -15.28
CA LEU A 331 0.80 -1.24 -16.03
C LEU A 331 2.25 -1.09 -15.56
N MET A 332 2.73 0.15 -15.44
CA MET A 332 4.08 0.45 -14.96
C MET A 332 4.30 -0.05 -13.52
N ASN A 333 3.36 0.23 -12.61
CA ASN A 333 3.41 -0.27 -11.23
C ASN A 333 3.38 -1.81 -11.19
N SER A 334 2.57 -2.46 -12.02
CA SER A 334 2.55 -3.93 -12.12
C SER A 334 3.92 -4.50 -12.52
N HIS A 335 4.55 -3.93 -13.56
CA HIS A 335 5.91 -4.29 -13.98
C HIS A 335 6.95 -4.03 -12.86
N ASN A 336 6.83 -2.90 -12.16
CA ASN A 336 7.71 -2.56 -11.04
C ASN A 336 7.57 -3.50 -9.84
N ASN A 337 6.37 -4.01 -9.54
CA ASN A 337 6.19 -4.98 -8.45
C ASN A 337 6.85 -6.33 -8.75
N THR A 338 6.92 -6.73 -10.02
CA THR A 338 7.63 -7.94 -10.47
C THR A 338 9.15 -7.76 -10.48
N HIS A 339 9.65 -6.62 -10.98
CA HIS A 339 11.08 -6.44 -11.28
C HIS A 339 11.84 -5.50 -10.33
N ARG A 340 11.16 -4.79 -9.42
CA ARG A 340 11.72 -3.88 -8.40
C ARG A 340 12.65 -2.78 -8.97
N ILE A 341 12.25 -2.20 -10.09
CA ILE A 341 13.04 -1.22 -10.88
C ILE A 341 13.24 0.11 -10.13
N ALA A 342 12.19 0.60 -9.46
CA ALA A 342 12.19 1.88 -8.75
C ALA A 342 11.44 1.79 -7.41
N PRO A 343 11.76 2.65 -6.42
CA PRO A 343 11.04 2.69 -5.15
C PRO A 343 9.54 2.96 -5.35
N TYR A 344 8.69 2.24 -4.63
CA TYR A 344 7.22 2.37 -4.72
C TYR A 344 6.73 3.82 -4.51
N ALA A 345 7.46 4.62 -3.71
CA ALA A 345 7.13 6.01 -3.45
C ALA A 345 7.12 6.92 -4.71
N VAL A 346 7.80 6.54 -5.80
CA VAL A 346 7.76 7.24 -7.10
C VAL A 346 6.35 7.24 -7.70
N PHE A 347 5.50 6.29 -7.30
CA PHE A 347 4.12 6.21 -7.76
C PHE A 347 3.14 7.10 -6.98
N TYR A 348 3.52 7.66 -5.83
CA TYR A 348 2.63 8.54 -5.06
C TYR A 348 2.46 9.91 -5.73
N ASN A 349 1.23 10.29 -6.10
CA ASN A 349 0.95 11.60 -6.67
C ASN A 349 0.67 12.63 -5.57
N SER A 350 1.55 13.62 -5.36
CA SER A 350 1.40 14.64 -4.31
C SER A 350 0.05 15.36 -4.38
N SER A 351 -0.33 15.86 -5.56
CA SER A 351 -1.52 16.71 -5.74
C SER A 351 -2.83 15.94 -5.61
N VAL A 352 -2.87 14.64 -5.97
CA VAL A 352 -4.00 13.76 -5.61
C VAL A 352 -4.10 13.61 -4.09
N ASN A 353 -2.99 13.29 -3.41
CA ASN A 353 -2.99 13.10 -1.95
C ASN A 353 -3.39 14.37 -1.18
N GLU A 354 -2.95 15.54 -1.64
CA GLU A 354 -3.27 16.82 -1.02
C GLU A 354 -4.70 17.29 -1.34
N HIS A 355 -5.17 17.17 -2.58
CA HIS A 355 -6.39 17.84 -3.04
C HIS A 355 -7.61 16.94 -3.31
N ILE A 356 -7.51 15.62 -3.32
CA ILE A 356 -8.71 14.77 -3.50
C ILE A 356 -9.69 14.92 -2.32
N ASP A 357 -10.99 15.08 -2.61
CA ASP A 357 -12.03 14.84 -1.60
C ASP A 357 -12.33 13.35 -1.46
N ILE A 358 -11.69 12.73 -0.46
CA ILE A 358 -11.84 11.31 -0.14
C ILE A 358 -13.30 10.95 0.21
N LYS A 359 -14.10 11.89 0.75
CA LYS A 359 -15.50 11.64 1.11
C LYS A 359 -16.40 11.52 -0.13
N ASP A 360 -15.99 12.13 -1.24
CA ASP A 360 -16.63 12.04 -2.55
C ASP A 360 -16.09 10.84 -3.35
N ASP A 361 -14.80 10.54 -3.24
CA ASP A 361 -14.15 9.43 -3.97
C ASP A 361 -14.54 8.03 -3.45
N VAL A 362 -14.55 7.82 -2.12
CA VAL A 362 -14.81 6.49 -1.51
C VAL A 362 -16.19 5.89 -1.86
N PRO A 363 -17.28 6.67 -1.96
CA PRO A 363 -18.55 6.16 -2.51
C PRO A 363 -18.45 5.69 -3.97
N ARG A 364 -17.68 6.38 -4.83
CA ARG A 364 -17.53 6.03 -6.26
C ARG A 364 -16.76 4.74 -6.46
N PHE A 365 -15.76 4.47 -5.64
CA PHE A 365 -15.01 3.21 -5.61
C PHE A 365 -15.89 1.94 -5.51
N ARG A 366 -17.11 2.07 -4.96
CA ARG A 366 -18.06 0.97 -4.79
C ARG A 366 -19.13 0.87 -5.89
N ILE A 367 -19.11 1.78 -6.87
CA ILE A 367 -20.06 1.83 -7.99
C ILE A 367 -19.38 1.17 -9.21
N PRO A 368 -20.01 0.19 -9.90
CA PRO A 368 -19.53 -0.32 -11.18
C PRO A 368 -19.32 0.82 -12.18
N ASP A 369 -18.20 0.78 -12.91
CA ASP A 369 -17.76 1.82 -13.85
C ASP A 369 -17.53 3.22 -13.22
N GLY A 370 -17.61 3.32 -11.89
CA GLY A 370 -17.31 4.53 -11.13
C GLY A 370 -15.81 4.84 -11.11
N VAL A 371 -15.38 5.85 -11.88
CA VAL A 371 -14.00 6.33 -11.82
C VAL A 371 -13.70 6.86 -10.41
N SER A 372 -12.60 6.37 -9.84
CA SER A 372 -12.15 6.70 -8.49
C SER A 372 -10.63 6.54 -8.37
N PHE A 373 -9.96 7.40 -7.60
CA PHE A 373 -8.53 7.20 -7.31
C PHE A 373 -8.28 6.11 -6.28
N CYS A 374 -9.29 5.75 -5.46
CA CYS A 374 -9.26 4.53 -4.64
C CYS A 374 -9.01 3.25 -5.47
N SER A 375 -9.36 3.23 -6.76
CA SER A 375 -9.06 2.12 -7.69
C SER A 375 -7.57 2.00 -8.07
N TYR A 376 -6.77 3.03 -7.78
CA TYR A 376 -5.35 3.11 -8.11
C TYR A 376 -4.49 3.32 -6.85
N PRO A 377 -4.46 2.35 -5.90
CA PRO A 377 -3.86 2.51 -4.58
C PRO A 377 -2.36 2.84 -4.58
N PHE A 378 -1.64 2.63 -5.68
CA PHE A 378 -0.24 3.04 -5.82
C PHE A 378 -0.06 4.56 -5.95
N LEU A 379 -1.08 5.31 -6.37
CA LEU A 379 -1.08 6.78 -6.37
C LEU A 379 -1.23 7.36 -4.95
N LEU A 380 -1.72 6.55 -4.00
CA LEU A 380 -2.17 7.02 -2.70
C LEU A 380 -1.14 6.73 -1.61
N SER A 381 -0.72 7.79 -0.92
CA SER A 381 0.16 7.73 0.24
C SER A 381 -0.46 6.92 1.39
N PRO A 382 0.35 6.39 2.33
CA PRO A 382 -0.17 5.59 3.45
C PRO A 382 -1.18 6.37 4.31
N THR A 383 -0.93 7.67 4.51
CA THR A 383 -1.83 8.59 5.22
C THR A 383 -3.20 8.71 4.54
N THR A 384 -3.23 8.83 3.20
CA THR A 384 -4.47 8.91 2.42
C THR A 384 -5.24 7.59 2.45
N LYS A 385 -4.56 6.45 2.35
CA LYS A 385 -5.20 5.14 2.49
C LYS A 385 -5.80 4.93 3.89
N SER A 386 -5.11 5.39 4.94
CA SER A 386 -5.68 5.37 6.30
C SER A 386 -6.92 6.25 6.43
N GLU A 387 -6.95 7.42 5.80
CA GLU A 387 -8.12 8.31 5.81
C GLU A 387 -9.30 7.70 5.02
N ILE A 388 -9.03 6.98 3.92
CA ILE A 388 -10.02 6.14 3.21
C ILE A 388 -10.61 5.09 4.16
N ILE A 389 -9.78 4.29 4.84
CA ILE A 389 -10.20 3.23 5.76
C ILE A 389 -11.01 3.81 6.92
N ARG A 390 -10.60 4.97 7.45
CA ARG A 390 -11.31 5.70 8.52
C ARG A 390 -12.68 6.22 8.05
N ILE A 391 -12.76 6.81 6.85
CA ILE A 391 -14.02 7.29 6.26
C ILE A 391 -14.97 6.12 5.96
N GLU A 392 -14.47 5.04 5.37
CA GLU A 392 -15.21 3.78 5.17
C GLU A 392 -15.82 3.26 6.48
N SER A 393 -15.02 3.23 7.55
CA SER A 393 -15.42 2.71 8.84
C SER A 393 -16.49 3.62 9.50
N VAL A 394 -16.28 4.93 9.51
CA VAL A 394 -17.26 5.91 10.03
C VAL A 394 -18.57 5.89 9.25
N LEU A 395 -18.53 5.75 7.92
CA LEU A 395 -19.73 5.61 7.10
C LEU A 395 -20.49 4.32 7.45
N HIS A 396 -19.78 3.20 7.61
CA HIS A 396 -20.39 1.91 8.00
C HIS A 396 -21.02 1.97 9.40
N MET A 397 -20.30 2.50 10.40
CA MET A 397 -20.85 2.71 11.75
C MET A 397 -22.12 3.58 11.75
N ARG A 398 -22.15 4.62 10.90
CA ARG A 398 -23.32 5.49 10.73
C ARG A 398 -24.49 4.74 10.09
N THR A 399 -24.24 3.93 9.05
CA THR A 399 -25.29 3.10 8.44
C THR A 399 -25.86 2.11 9.46
N GLU A 400 -25.02 1.35 10.18
CA GLU A 400 -25.46 0.42 11.23
C GLU A 400 -26.28 1.10 12.34
N LEU A 401 -25.91 2.33 12.74
CA LEU A 401 -26.68 3.14 13.69
C LEU A 401 -28.07 3.48 13.14
N GLN A 402 -28.15 3.92 11.88
CA GLN A 402 -29.43 4.25 11.21
C GLN A 402 -30.29 3.00 11.00
N ASP A 403 -29.70 1.89 10.56
CA ASP A 403 -30.34 0.59 10.39
C ASP A 403 -30.88 0.03 11.71
N SER A 404 -30.13 0.19 12.81
CA SER A 404 -30.58 -0.23 14.13
C SER A 404 -31.75 0.62 14.63
N PHE A 405 -31.76 1.94 14.41
CA PHE A 405 -32.93 2.77 14.70
C PHE A 405 -34.14 2.39 13.83
N PHE A 406 -33.92 2.08 12.54
CA PHE A 406 -34.99 1.64 11.65
C PHE A 406 -35.59 0.30 12.09
N ARG A 407 -34.74 -0.71 12.34
CA ARG A 407 -35.16 -2.03 12.84
C ARG A 407 -35.88 -1.93 14.19
N ALA A 408 -35.47 -1.02 15.08
CA ALA A 408 -36.13 -0.79 16.36
C ALA A 408 -37.61 -0.36 16.23
N MET A 409 -38.01 0.29 15.12
CA MET A 409 -39.40 0.65 14.85
C MET A 409 -40.29 -0.53 14.46
N PHE A 410 -39.72 -1.65 13.99
CA PHE A 410 -40.46 -2.80 13.44
C PHE A 410 -40.25 -4.12 14.18
N SER A 411 -39.10 -4.29 14.86
CA SER A 411 -38.65 -5.57 15.43
C SER A 411 -38.28 -5.51 16.92
N GLY A 412 -38.46 -4.35 17.58
CA GLY A 412 -38.05 -4.14 18.97
C GLY A 412 -36.57 -3.79 19.12
N VAL A 413 -36.13 -3.58 20.37
CA VAL A 413 -34.86 -2.90 20.69
C VAL A 413 -33.63 -3.68 20.22
N THR A 414 -33.04 -3.26 19.11
CA THR A 414 -31.70 -3.65 18.65
C THR A 414 -30.65 -2.70 19.20
N CYS A 415 -29.51 -3.22 19.66
CA CYS A 415 -28.39 -2.39 20.10
C CYS A 415 -27.63 -1.82 18.89
N PRO A 416 -27.45 -0.49 18.77
CA PRO A 416 -26.70 0.13 17.68
C PRO A 416 -25.18 0.11 17.88
N TYR A 417 -24.69 -0.32 19.05
CA TYR A 417 -23.29 -0.30 19.43
C TYR A 417 -22.73 -1.71 19.62
N LEU A 418 -21.45 -1.90 19.32
CA LEU A 418 -20.68 -3.04 19.80
C LEU A 418 -20.29 -2.76 21.25
N VAL A 419 -21.17 -3.09 22.19
CA VAL A 419 -20.86 -2.96 23.63
C VAL A 419 -20.07 -4.18 24.10
N LEU A 420 -18.94 -3.92 24.77
CA LEU A 420 -18.14 -4.88 25.53
C LEU A 420 -18.12 -4.47 27.01
N GLU A 421 -18.65 -5.31 27.87
CA GLU A 421 -18.67 -5.10 29.32
C GLU A 421 -17.71 -6.11 29.98
N VAL A 422 -16.54 -5.64 30.42
CA VAL A 422 -15.40 -6.50 30.78
C VAL A 422 -14.90 -6.21 32.19
N ARG A 423 -14.36 -7.22 32.88
CA ARG A 423 -13.69 -7.04 34.17
C ARG A 423 -12.17 -6.96 34.00
N ARG A 424 -11.51 -6.09 34.77
CA ARG A 424 -10.04 -5.93 34.76
C ARG A 424 -9.27 -7.20 35.12
N ASP A 425 -9.89 -8.12 35.88
CA ASP A 425 -9.32 -9.41 36.27
C ASP A 425 -9.54 -10.54 35.24
N SER A 426 -10.35 -10.30 34.20
CA SER A 426 -10.86 -11.32 33.28
C SER A 426 -10.86 -10.89 31.80
N LEU A 427 -10.12 -9.83 31.46
CA LEU A 427 -10.22 -9.10 30.16
C LEU A 427 -10.30 -10.01 28.93
N VAL A 428 -9.35 -10.93 28.78
CA VAL A 428 -9.24 -11.83 27.61
C VAL A 428 -10.48 -12.73 27.49
N ARG A 429 -10.82 -13.45 28.57
CA ARG A 429 -11.99 -14.35 28.62
C ARG A 429 -13.31 -13.59 28.40
N ASP A 430 -13.49 -12.47 29.09
CA ASP A 430 -14.73 -11.68 29.00
C ASP A 430 -14.91 -11.09 27.60
N THR A 431 -13.82 -10.73 26.92
CA THR A 431 -13.83 -10.24 25.53
C THR A 431 -14.09 -11.36 24.54
N LEU A 432 -13.36 -12.48 24.64
CA LEU A 432 -13.53 -13.66 23.78
C LEU A 432 -14.99 -14.11 23.74
N TYR A 433 -15.57 -14.35 24.92
CA TYR A 433 -16.96 -14.77 25.07
C TYR A 433 -17.94 -13.77 24.47
N GLN A 434 -17.70 -12.46 24.60
CA GLN A 434 -18.57 -11.44 24.03
C GLN A 434 -18.44 -11.31 22.51
N LEU A 435 -17.24 -11.43 21.94
CA LEU A 435 -17.00 -11.28 20.50
C LEU A 435 -17.43 -12.50 19.68
N ASP A 436 -17.26 -13.72 20.19
CA ASP A 436 -17.72 -14.93 19.49
C ASP A 436 -19.25 -15.12 19.58
N LEU A 437 -19.93 -14.40 20.49
CA LEU A 437 -21.39 -14.22 20.45
C LEU A 437 -21.86 -13.13 19.45
N LYS A 438 -20.98 -12.42 18.74
CA LYS A 438 -21.37 -11.42 17.71
C LYS A 438 -21.23 -11.95 16.29
N LEU A 439 -22.22 -11.66 15.46
CA LEU A 439 -22.13 -11.79 14.00
C LEU A 439 -21.14 -10.74 13.45
N SER A 440 -20.48 -11.04 12.33
CA SER A 440 -19.47 -10.14 11.72
C SER A 440 -20.01 -8.79 11.20
N GLN A 441 -21.33 -8.62 11.16
CA GLN A 441 -21.98 -7.31 10.97
C GLN A 441 -21.93 -6.47 12.26
N ASP A 442 -22.26 -7.08 13.41
CA ASP A 442 -22.30 -6.43 14.72
C ASP A 442 -20.89 -6.07 15.23
N LEU A 443 -19.86 -6.81 14.80
CA LEU A 443 -18.45 -6.45 15.02
C LEU A 443 -18.03 -5.13 14.34
N ARG A 444 -18.82 -4.63 13.38
CA ARG A 444 -18.57 -3.39 12.61
C ARG A 444 -19.59 -2.30 12.93
N LYS A 445 -20.15 -2.35 14.14
CA LYS A 445 -20.82 -1.23 14.82
C LYS A 445 -19.79 -0.36 15.52
N GLN A 446 -20.18 0.85 15.92
CA GLN A 446 -19.32 1.68 16.77
C GLN A 446 -19.06 0.94 18.10
N LEU A 447 -17.79 0.71 18.41
CA LEU A 447 -17.34 0.12 19.67
C LEU A 447 -17.73 1.01 20.86
N LYS A 448 -18.12 0.39 21.98
CA LYS A 448 -18.18 1.01 23.30
C LYS A 448 -17.70 0.04 24.36
N VAL A 449 -16.73 0.45 25.18
CA VAL A 449 -16.19 -0.40 26.25
C VAL A 449 -16.65 0.11 27.62
N ARG A 450 -16.91 -0.84 28.54
CA ARG A 450 -17.27 -0.58 29.94
C ARG A 450 -16.49 -1.52 30.84
N PHE A 451 -15.84 -0.98 31.87
CA PHE A 451 -15.31 -1.79 32.96
C PHE A 451 -16.42 -2.05 33.99
N VAL A 452 -16.64 -3.32 34.34
CA VAL A 452 -17.75 -3.73 35.20
C VAL A 452 -17.53 -3.23 36.63
N GLY A 453 -18.38 -2.28 37.06
CA GLY A 453 -18.32 -1.66 38.39
C GLY A 453 -17.72 -0.26 38.43
N GLU A 454 -17.33 0.30 37.27
CA GLU A 454 -16.71 1.63 37.16
C GLU A 454 -17.65 2.64 36.47
N GLU A 455 -17.71 3.88 36.96
CA GLU A 455 -18.48 4.98 36.36
C GLU A 455 -17.75 5.61 35.16
N GLY A 456 -17.57 4.82 34.10
CA GLY A 456 -16.96 5.27 32.83
C GLY A 456 -18.01 5.62 31.77
N VAL A 457 -18.02 6.88 31.32
CA VAL A 457 -18.67 7.29 30.07
C VAL A 457 -17.63 7.22 28.95
N ASP A 458 -17.89 6.39 27.95
CA ASP A 458 -16.94 6.14 26.87
C ASP A 458 -16.94 7.25 25.81
N GLU A 459 -16.07 8.24 26.03
CA GLU A 459 -15.67 9.27 25.05
C GLU A 459 -14.32 8.91 24.38
N GLY A 460 -14.02 7.61 24.22
CA GLY A 460 -12.83 7.09 23.54
C GLY A 460 -11.64 6.77 24.45
N GLY A 461 -11.50 7.49 25.57
CA GLY A 461 -10.44 7.22 26.56
C GLY A 461 -10.50 5.80 27.14
N VAL A 462 -11.71 5.27 27.37
CA VAL A 462 -11.93 3.91 27.89
C VAL A 462 -11.55 2.84 26.86
N GLN A 463 -11.79 3.10 25.56
CA GLN A 463 -11.36 2.19 24.48
C GLN A 463 -9.84 2.11 24.37
N LYS A 464 -9.15 3.26 24.47
CA LYS A 464 -7.69 3.31 24.44
C LYS A 464 -7.07 2.53 25.60
N GLU A 465 -7.58 2.73 26.82
CA GLU A 465 -7.17 1.96 28.00
C GLU A 465 -7.43 0.46 27.80
N PHE A 466 -8.62 0.08 27.34
CA PHE A 466 -8.99 -1.31 27.08
C PHE A 466 -8.02 -1.99 26.11
N PHE A 467 -7.74 -1.37 24.95
CA PHE A 467 -6.81 -1.93 23.97
C PHE A 467 -5.40 -2.08 24.56
N GLN A 468 -4.89 -1.08 25.30
CA GLN A 468 -3.58 -1.16 25.96
C GLN A 468 -3.51 -2.31 26.98
N LEU A 469 -4.56 -2.48 27.80
CA LEU A 469 -4.60 -3.54 28.81
C LEU A 469 -4.73 -4.94 28.21
N ILE A 470 -5.64 -5.15 27.26
CA ILE A 470 -5.91 -6.50 26.72
C ILE A 470 -4.80 -6.99 25.79
N VAL A 471 -4.20 -6.10 24.99
CA VAL A 471 -3.09 -6.44 24.10
C VAL A 471 -1.87 -6.88 24.90
N ARG A 472 -1.50 -6.12 25.94
CA ARG A 472 -0.43 -6.50 26.87
C ARG A 472 -0.72 -7.85 27.56
N ASP A 473 -1.98 -8.20 27.75
CA ASP A 473 -2.36 -9.49 28.33
C ASP A 473 -2.20 -10.64 27.32
N VAL A 474 -2.78 -10.59 26.12
CA VAL A 474 -2.67 -11.71 25.14
C VAL A 474 -1.23 -11.97 24.65
N PHE A 475 -0.37 -10.95 24.62
CA PHE A 475 1.06 -11.14 24.32
C PHE A 475 1.91 -11.58 25.53
N SER A 476 1.32 -11.77 26.72
CA SER A 476 2.04 -12.26 27.89
C SER A 476 2.29 -13.77 27.82
N ALA A 477 3.46 -14.21 28.30
CA ALA A 477 3.92 -15.60 28.21
C ALA A 477 2.99 -16.64 28.86
N LYS A 478 2.06 -16.23 29.73
CA LYS A 478 1.11 -17.12 30.42
C LYS A 478 0.16 -17.88 29.46
N TYR A 479 -0.06 -17.34 28.26
CA TYR A 479 -0.92 -17.97 27.23
C TYR A 479 -0.14 -18.91 26.29
N GLY A 480 1.21 -18.80 26.22
CA GLY A 480 2.04 -19.68 25.39
C GLY A 480 1.82 -19.62 23.87
N ILE A 481 1.00 -18.68 23.38
CA ILE A 481 0.61 -18.57 21.96
C ILE A 481 1.62 -17.83 21.08
N PHE A 482 2.46 -16.97 21.67
CA PHE A 482 3.50 -16.21 20.98
C PHE A 482 4.86 -16.33 21.70
N ARG A 483 5.94 -16.30 20.92
CA ARG A 483 7.34 -16.29 21.38
C ARG A 483 8.10 -15.14 20.70
N ALA A 484 9.01 -14.49 21.43
CA ALA A 484 10.10 -13.71 20.81
C ALA A 484 11.38 -14.56 20.81
N SER A 485 12.18 -14.48 19.75
CA SER A 485 13.57 -14.98 19.78
C SER A 485 14.39 -14.09 20.72
N ASP A 486 15.36 -14.64 21.45
CA ASP A 486 16.11 -13.89 22.47
C ASP A 486 16.88 -12.69 21.89
N ASN A 487 17.19 -12.74 20.59
CA ASN A 487 17.81 -11.66 19.81
C ASN A 487 16.83 -10.90 18.88
N SER A 488 15.51 -11.09 19.02
CA SER A 488 14.48 -10.32 18.30
C SER A 488 13.49 -9.62 19.23
N ARG A 489 13.10 -8.40 18.84
CA ARG A 489 12.01 -7.66 19.49
C ARG A 489 10.61 -8.16 19.10
N TYR A 490 10.51 -9.03 18.11
CA TYR A 490 9.25 -9.41 17.48
C TYR A 490 8.68 -10.71 18.04
N HIS A 491 7.36 -10.73 18.26
CA HIS A 491 6.60 -11.91 18.64
C HIS A 491 6.13 -12.66 17.39
N TRP A 492 6.46 -13.94 17.28
CA TRP A 492 5.93 -14.89 16.31
C TRP A 492 5.10 -15.97 16.99
N PHE A 493 4.30 -16.73 16.24
CA PHE A 493 3.50 -17.83 16.79
C PHE A 493 4.41 -18.89 17.45
N TRP A 494 4.04 -19.40 18.62
CA TRP A 494 4.75 -20.54 19.20
C TRP A 494 4.46 -21.81 18.35
N PRO A 495 5.48 -22.58 17.93
CA PRO A 495 5.30 -23.83 17.21
C PRO A 495 4.80 -24.93 18.17
N GLN A 496 3.53 -25.32 18.04
CA GLN A 496 2.91 -26.36 18.88
C GLN A 496 2.50 -27.52 17.99
N ALA A 497 2.89 -28.75 18.32
CA ALA A 497 2.53 -29.93 17.52
C ALA A 497 1.01 -30.12 17.48
N HIS A 498 0.34 -29.95 18.62
CA HIS A 498 -1.11 -30.05 18.78
C HIS A 498 -1.65 -28.87 19.59
N PRO A 499 -1.84 -27.68 18.99
CA PRO A 499 -2.35 -26.52 19.71
C PRO A 499 -3.76 -26.78 20.26
N SER A 500 -3.97 -26.36 21.52
CA SER A 500 -5.25 -26.51 22.23
C SER A 500 -6.34 -25.64 21.60
N GLN A 501 -7.60 -25.97 21.88
CA GLN A 501 -8.73 -25.16 21.42
C GLN A 501 -8.64 -23.74 22.01
N ASP A 502 -8.43 -23.64 23.32
CA ASP A 502 -8.29 -22.38 24.06
C ASP A 502 -7.22 -21.46 23.44
N ALA A 503 -6.03 -22.01 23.14
CA ALA A 503 -4.94 -21.28 22.49
C ALA A 503 -5.32 -20.76 21.09
N LEU A 504 -6.04 -21.57 20.30
CA LEU A 504 -6.52 -21.15 18.97
C LEU A 504 -7.61 -20.07 19.07
N GLU A 505 -8.43 -20.10 20.11
CA GLU A 505 -9.44 -19.08 20.39
C GLU A 505 -8.81 -17.75 20.85
N GLU A 506 -7.75 -17.80 21.66
CA GLU A 506 -6.96 -16.62 22.06
C GLU A 506 -6.16 -16.01 20.88
N ILE A 507 -5.66 -16.85 19.97
CA ILE A 507 -5.03 -16.39 18.72
C ILE A 507 -6.07 -15.76 17.78
N ARG A 508 -7.27 -16.35 17.66
CA ARG A 508 -8.41 -15.76 16.93
C ARG A 508 -8.80 -14.40 17.51
N LEU A 509 -8.90 -14.30 18.84
CA LEU A 509 -9.15 -13.03 19.55
C LEU A 509 -8.06 -12.00 19.24
N THR A 510 -6.79 -12.38 19.23
CA THR A 510 -5.69 -11.45 18.89
C THR A 510 -5.87 -10.86 17.49
N GLY A 511 -6.26 -11.69 16.52
CA GLY A 511 -6.65 -11.23 15.18
C GLY A 511 -7.87 -10.29 15.18
N GLN A 512 -8.91 -10.62 15.96
CA GLN A 512 -10.10 -9.76 16.12
C GLN A 512 -9.74 -8.40 16.72
N LEU A 513 -8.89 -8.37 17.74
CA LEU A 513 -8.46 -7.13 18.43
C LEU A 513 -7.70 -6.20 17.49
N ILE A 514 -6.78 -6.74 16.68
CA ILE A 514 -6.05 -5.97 15.66
C ILE A 514 -7.01 -5.45 14.58
N GLY A 515 -7.97 -6.27 14.14
CA GLY A 515 -9.01 -5.84 13.19
C GLY A 515 -9.92 -4.73 13.75
N LEU A 516 -10.34 -4.86 15.01
CA LEU A 516 -11.14 -3.85 15.72
C LEU A 516 -10.36 -2.55 15.94
N ALA A 517 -9.07 -2.63 16.27
CA ALA A 517 -8.21 -1.46 16.44
C ALA A 517 -8.08 -0.67 15.13
N VAL A 518 -7.77 -1.34 14.02
CA VAL A 518 -7.76 -0.75 12.67
C VAL A 518 -9.10 -0.11 12.32
N TYR A 519 -10.22 -0.80 12.58
CA TYR A 519 -11.57 -0.32 12.26
C TYR A 519 -12.01 0.90 13.09
N ASN A 520 -11.52 1.02 14.33
CA ASN A 520 -11.78 2.18 15.20
C ASN A 520 -10.65 3.24 15.16
N ALA A 521 -9.66 3.08 14.27
CA ALA A 521 -8.47 3.93 14.13
C ALA A 521 -7.63 4.11 15.42
N VAL A 522 -7.51 3.02 16.20
CA VAL A 522 -6.68 2.93 17.41
C VAL A 522 -5.35 2.26 17.05
N ILE A 523 -4.22 2.89 17.42
CA ILE A 523 -2.90 2.25 17.33
C ILE A 523 -2.64 1.35 18.53
N LEU A 524 -1.93 0.24 18.30
CA LEU A 524 -1.59 -0.76 19.31
C LEU A 524 -0.08 -0.81 19.55
N ASP A 525 0.33 -0.91 20.81
CA ASP A 525 1.71 -1.22 21.18
C ASP A 525 1.95 -2.74 21.03
N ILE A 526 2.23 -3.16 19.80
CA ILE A 526 2.57 -4.55 19.45
C ILE A 526 3.81 -4.62 18.59
N HIS A 527 4.55 -5.70 18.79
CA HIS A 527 5.78 -6.00 18.06
C HIS A 527 5.58 -7.28 17.26
N LEU A 528 4.89 -7.17 16.13
CA LEU A 528 4.67 -8.26 15.17
C LEU A 528 5.53 -8.03 13.92
N PRO A 529 6.19 -9.06 13.36
CA PRO A 529 7.18 -8.89 12.30
C PRO A 529 6.54 -8.63 10.92
N PRO A 530 7.25 -8.02 9.96
CA PRO A 530 6.77 -7.77 8.60
C PRO A 530 6.22 -9.02 7.88
N ALA A 531 6.73 -10.21 8.22
CA ALA A 531 6.23 -11.50 7.76
C ALA A 531 4.73 -11.72 8.02
N LEU A 532 4.19 -11.23 9.15
CA LEU A 532 2.77 -11.37 9.47
C LEU A 532 1.89 -10.53 8.54
N TYR A 533 2.25 -9.25 8.37
CA TYR A 533 1.52 -8.34 7.49
C TYR A 533 1.62 -8.77 6.02
N LYS A 534 2.76 -9.37 5.61
CA LYS A 534 2.91 -10.07 4.33
C LYS A 534 1.87 -11.19 4.18
N LYS A 535 1.83 -12.15 5.12
CA LYS A 535 0.88 -13.28 5.07
C LYS A 535 -0.59 -12.83 5.10
N LEU A 536 -0.95 -11.83 5.92
CA LEU A 536 -2.31 -11.27 5.94
C LEU A 536 -2.76 -10.78 4.56
N LEU A 537 -1.87 -10.04 3.88
CA LEU A 537 -2.10 -9.44 2.55
C LEU A 537 -1.77 -10.38 1.38
N ARG A 538 -1.46 -11.67 1.66
CA ARG A 538 -1.04 -12.69 0.68
C ARG A 538 0.22 -12.33 -0.13
N VAL A 539 1.09 -11.47 0.42
CA VAL A 539 2.43 -11.24 -0.14
C VAL A 539 3.34 -12.39 0.31
N PRO A 540 4.14 -13.00 -0.58
CA PRO A 540 5.11 -14.02 -0.19
C PRO A 540 6.12 -13.52 0.85
N VAL A 541 6.36 -14.34 1.86
CA VAL A 541 7.54 -14.25 2.73
C VAL A 541 8.78 -14.75 2.00
N THR A 542 9.95 -14.27 2.37
CA THR A 542 11.25 -14.71 1.82
C THR A 542 12.21 -15.06 2.95
N ARG A 543 13.33 -15.72 2.63
CA ARG A 543 14.40 -16.02 3.60
C ARG A 543 14.84 -14.79 4.40
N ASP A 544 14.83 -13.59 3.80
CA ASP A 544 15.24 -12.37 4.50
C ASP A 544 14.25 -11.88 5.55
N ASP A 545 12.96 -12.27 5.50
CA ASP A 545 12.01 -12.04 6.60
C ASP A 545 12.42 -12.81 7.87
N LEU A 546 13.10 -13.95 7.72
CA LEU A 546 13.57 -14.75 8.85
C LEU A 546 14.61 -13.99 9.66
N ARG A 547 15.36 -13.05 9.06
CA ARG A 547 16.32 -12.20 9.77
C ARG A 547 15.65 -11.34 10.85
N GLU A 548 14.38 -10.99 10.70
CA GLU A 548 13.63 -10.22 11.70
C GLU A 548 12.97 -11.11 12.75
N VAL A 549 12.51 -12.31 12.37
CA VAL A 549 11.86 -13.25 13.31
C VAL A 549 12.88 -14.00 14.17
N ASP A 550 13.91 -14.56 13.54
CA ASP A 550 14.98 -15.31 14.19
C ASP A 550 16.34 -15.00 13.51
N PRO A 551 17.07 -13.98 14.01
CA PRO A 551 18.35 -13.58 13.46
C PRO A 551 19.41 -14.69 13.51
N GLU A 552 19.34 -15.57 14.51
CA GLU A 552 20.32 -16.64 14.72
C GLU A 552 20.09 -17.79 13.72
N LEU A 553 18.84 -18.21 13.57
CA LEU A 553 18.48 -19.21 12.57
C LEU A 553 18.75 -18.69 11.14
N TYR A 554 18.44 -17.41 10.85
CA TYR A 554 18.82 -16.79 9.58
C TYR A 554 20.33 -16.83 9.35
N HIS A 555 21.14 -16.56 10.38
CA HIS A 555 22.60 -16.63 10.29
C HIS A 555 23.08 -18.06 10.04
N GLY A 556 22.60 -19.04 10.81
CA GLY A 556 22.96 -20.46 10.66
C GLY A 556 22.59 -21.03 9.29
N LEU A 557 21.37 -20.79 8.81
CA LEU A 557 20.95 -21.19 7.45
C LEU A 557 21.78 -20.49 6.36
N THR A 558 22.19 -19.23 6.57
CA THR A 558 23.08 -18.52 5.65
C THR A 558 24.53 -19.04 5.68
N GLN A 559 24.99 -19.61 6.80
CA GLN A 559 26.30 -20.27 6.89
C GLN A 559 26.36 -21.57 6.08
N LEU A 560 25.29 -22.38 6.04
CA LEU A 560 25.24 -23.64 5.27
C LEU A 560 25.60 -23.46 3.78
N LEU A 561 25.27 -22.30 3.20
CA LEU A 561 25.60 -21.92 1.81
C LEU A 561 27.11 -21.73 1.55
N ARG A 562 27.92 -21.62 2.61
CA ARG A 562 29.37 -21.36 2.54
C ARG A 562 30.22 -22.58 2.88
N LEU A 563 29.65 -23.58 3.53
CA LEU A 563 30.34 -24.82 3.88
C LEU A 563 30.71 -25.64 2.62
N SER A 564 31.82 -26.35 2.71
CA SER A 564 32.24 -27.37 1.75
C SER A 564 31.48 -28.68 1.94
N ALA A 565 31.63 -29.62 1.00
CA ALA A 565 31.02 -30.96 1.10
C ALA A 565 31.45 -31.68 2.40
N THR A 566 32.77 -31.69 2.69
CA THR A 566 33.30 -32.35 3.90
C THR A 566 32.83 -31.73 5.21
N GLU A 567 32.53 -30.42 5.23
CA GLU A 567 31.95 -29.75 6.40
C GLU A 567 30.44 -30.04 6.55
N LEU A 568 29.70 -30.16 5.44
CA LEU A 568 28.28 -30.54 5.47
C LEU A 568 28.09 -32.01 5.86
N GLU A 569 28.91 -32.91 5.31
CA GLU A 569 28.96 -34.33 5.69
C GLU A 569 29.25 -34.48 7.18
N ALA A 570 30.24 -33.74 7.72
CA ALA A 570 30.59 -33.77 9.14
C ALA A 570 29.57 -33.12 10.09
N LEU A 571 28.54 -32.44 9.57
CA LEU A 571 27.40 -31.96 10.37
C LEU A 571 26.28 -33.01 10.48
N GLU A 572 26.29 -34.07 9.66
CA GLU A 572 25.30 -35.15 9.60
C GLU A 572 23.82 -34.70 9.57
N ARG A 573 23.54 -33.45 9.18
CA ARG A 573 22.19 -32.88 9.16
C ARG A 573 21.33 -33.54 8.09
N THR A 574 20.11 -33.89 8.47
CA THR A 574 19.06 -34.41 7.60
C THR A 574 18.02 -33.32 7.29
N PHE A 575 17.04 -33.62 6.43
CA PHE A 575 15.88 -32.76 6.17
C PHE A 575 14.82 -32.88 7.28
N GLU A 576 15.24 -32.73 8.54
CA GLU A 576 14.39 -32.72 9.72
C GLU A 576 14.69 -31.46 10.56
N VAL A 577 13.69 -30.97 11.29
CA VAL A 577 13.85 -29.85 12.24
C VAL A 577 13.34 -30.23 13.62
N GLU A 578 14.15 -29.95 14.64
CA GLU A 578 13.79 -30.05 16.05
C GLU A 578 13.15 -28.74 16.54
N TYR A 579 12.13 -28.83 17.38
CA TYR A 579 11.47 -27.66 17.99
C TYR A 579 10.89 -27.99 19.37
N ASP A 580 10.80 -26.99 20.24
CA ASP A 580 10.14 -27.11 21.55
C ASP A 580 8.63 -26.82 21.42
N SER A 581 7.81 -27.80 21.79
CA SER A 581 6.36 -27.71 21.86
C SER A 581 5.91 -27.70 23.33
N LEU A 582 6.13 -26.58 24.03
CA LEU A 582 5.77 -26.35 25.45
C LEU A 582 6.56 -27.23 26.44
N GLY A 583 7.86 -27.42 26.18
CA GLY A 583 8.76 -28.26 26.98
C GLY A 583 8.91 -29.70 26.47
N GLU A 584 8.15 -30.10 25.44
CA GLU A 584 8.33 -31.37 24.73
C GLU A 584 9.14 -31.14 23.45
N LEU A 585 10.28 -31.83 23.31
CA LEU A 585 11.09 -31.79 22.09
C LEU A 585 10.38 -32.61 21.00
N CYS A 586 10.00 -31.96 19.91
CA CYS A 586 9.33 -32.55 18.75
C CYS A 586 10.20 -32.40 17.50
N THR A 587 9.98 -33.27 16.51
CA THR A 587 10.62 -33.17 15.19
C THR A 587 9.59 -33.00 14.08
N HIS A 588 10.06 -32.57 12.90
CA HIS A 588 9.24 -32.41 11.69
C HIS A 588 10.11 -32.61 10.43
N GLU A 589 9.75 -33.57 9.57
CA GLU A 589 10.43 -33.75 8.27
C GLU A 589 10.08 -32.60 7.29
N LEU A 590 11.08 -31.98 6.69
CA LEU A 590 10.93 -30.86 5.74
C LEU A 590 10.52 -31.30 4.32
N ILE A 591 10.70 -32.58 4.02
CA ILE A 591 10.30 -33.29 2.79
C ILE A 591 9.93 -34.73 3.18
N PRO A 592 9.22 -35.52 2.34
CA PRO A 592 9.04 -36.95 2.57
C PRO A 592 10.38 -37.68 2.71
N ASP A 593 10.48 -38.61 3.67
CA ASP A 593 11.73 -39.32 4.03
C ASP A 593 12.85 -38.35 4.45
N GLY A 594 12.47 -37.21 5.04
CA GLY A 594 13.36 -36.11 5.40
C GLY A 594 14.42 -36.50 6.44
N ALA A 595 14.06 -37.30 7.45
CA ALA A 595 14.98 -37.78 8.48
C ALA A 595 15.99 -38.82 7.95
N GLN A 596 15.82 -39.33 6.72
CA GLN A 596 16.78 -40.20 6.03
C GLN A 596 17.56 -39.48 4.91
N THR A 597 17.18 -38.25 4.58
CA THR A 597 17.80 -37.46 3.50
C THR A 597 18.82 -36.50 4.07
N LEU A 598 20.12 -36.72 3.82
CA LEU A 598 21.21 -35.84 4.24
C LEU A 598 21.25 -34.52 3.45
N VAL A 599 21.69 -33.45 4.12
CA VAL A 599 21.96 -32.15 3.51
C VAL A 599 23.34 -32.16 2.84
N THR A 600 23.37 -31.87 1.54
CA THR A 600 24.56 -31.88 0.67
C THR A 600 24.75 -30.51 0.00
N VAL A 601 25.90 -30.31 -0.67
CA VAL A 601 26.16 -29.08 -1.44
C VAL A 601 25.08 -28.83 -2.50
N ASP A 602 24.53 -29.89 -3.10
CA ASP A 602 23.57 -29.81 -4.20
C ASP A 602 22.13 -29.56 -3.73
N ASN A 603 21.76 -29.98 -2.50
CA ASN A 603 20.39 -29.87 -1.99
C ASN A 603 20.20 -28.85 -0.86
N ARG A 604 21.27 -28.24 -0.33
CA ARG A 604 21.19 -27.28 0.80
C ARG A 604 20.31 -26.06 0.55
N GLU A 605 20.17 -25.59 -0.69
CA GLU A 605 19.26 -24.49 -1.00
C GLU A 605 17.80 -24.92 -0.82
N LEU A 606 17.45 -26.14 -1.27
CA LEU A 606 16.15 -26.75 -1.00
C LEU A 606 15.94 -26.95 0.51
N PHE A 607 16.94 -27.40 1.27
CA PHE A 607 16.84 -27.51 2.73
C PHE A 607 16.47 -26.16 3.37
N ILE A 608 17.19 -25.08 3.02
CA ILE A 608 16.94 -23.73 3.54
C ILE A 608 15.53 -23.24 3.15
N ASP A 609 15.11 -23.42 1.89
CA ASP A 609 13.79 -22.99 1.43
C ASP A 609 12.66 -23.77 2.10
N ARG A 610 12.82 -25.09 2.33
CA ARG A 610 11.86 -25.89 3.10
C ARG A 610 11.84 -25.49 4.58
N TYR A 611 12.98 -25.13 5.18
CA TYR A 611 13.04 -24.63 6.57
C TYR A 611 12.29 -23.30 6.71
N VAL A 612 12.52 -22.35 5.79
CA VAL A 612 11.80 -21.05 5.74
C VAL A 612 10.30 -21.27 5.57
N ASP A 613 9.88 -22.21 4.72
CA ASP A 613 8.48 -22.60 4.53
C ASP A 613 7.88 -23.24 5.80
N TYR A 614 8.64 -24.06 6.53
CA TYR A 614 8.23 -24.60 7.83
C TYR A 614 8.01 -23.49 8.87
N VAL A 615 8.97 -22.58 9.07
CA VAL A 615 8.89 -21.50 10.08
C VAL A 615 7.73 -20.55 9.82
N PHE A 616 7.48 -20.21 8.55
CA PHE A 616 6.44 -19.24 8.20
C PHE A 616 5.08 -19.84 7.86
N ASN A 617 4.99 -21.11 7.47
CA ASN A 617 3.73 -21.73 7.06
C ASN A 617 3.39 -22.98 7.89
N ALA A 618 4.18 -24.06 7.83
CA ALA A 618 3.76 -25.34 8.42
C ALA A 618 3.66 -25.31 9.96
N SER A 619 4.69 -24.81 10.65
CA SER A 619 4.76 -24.76 12.12
C SER A 619 3.68 -23.89 12.79
N CYS A 620 3.07 -22.99 12.02
CA CYS A 620 2.07 -22.04 12.49
C CYS A 620 0.77 -22.06 11.67
N GLU A 621 0.48 -23.12 10.89
CA GLU A 621 -0.64 -23.11 9.93
C GLU A 621 -1.98 -22.83 10.62
N ARG A 622 -2.30 -23.62 11.65
CA ARG A 622 -3.57 -23.51 12.41
C ARG A 622 -3.65 -22.18 13.18
N GLN A 623 -2.55 -21.78 13.81
CA GLN A 623 -2.41 -20.53 14.54
C GLN A 623 -2.66 -19.33 13.60
N PHE A 624 -1.98 -19.27 12.46
CA PHE A 624 -2.15 -18.19 11.50
C PHE A 624 -3.53 -18.21 10.83
N ALA A 625 -4.10 -19.38 10.55
CA ALA A 625 -5.46 -19.49 10.00
C ALA A 625 -6.51 -18.87 10.94
N GLU A 626 -6.41 -19.12 12.25
CA GLU A 626 -7.32 -18.56 13.25
C GLU A 626 -7.07 -17.06 13.50
N PHE A 627 -5.81 -16.63 13.56
CA PHE A 627 -5.46 -15.21 13.61
C PHE A 627 -6.04 -14.45 12.40
N LYS A 628 -5.89 -15.00 11.19
CA LYS A 628 -6.42 -14.42 9.96
C LYS A 628 -7.94 -14.44 9.95
N SER A 629 -8.58 -15.51 10.41
CA SER A 629 -10.04 -15.61 10.59
C SER A 629 -10.58 -14.50 11.50
N GLY A 630 -9.92 -14.27 12.64
CA GLY A 630 -10.23 -13.18 13.55
C GLY A 630 -10.12 -11.79 12.91
N PHE A 631 -9.03 -11.53 12.18
CA PHE A 631 -8.79 -10.27 11.47
C PHE A 631 -9.79 -10.04 10.32
N ASP A 632 -10.01 -11.06 9.47
CA ASP A 632 -10.90 -10.98 8.32
C ASP A 632 -12.38 -10.75 8.71
N ARG A 633 -12.82 -11.20 9.91
CA ARG A 633 -14.18 -10.92 10.45
C ARG A 633 -14.49 -9.42 10.57
N ILE A 634 -13.48 -8.56 10.67
CA ILE A 634 -13.62 -7.10 10.68
C ILE A 634 -13.09 -6.50 9.37
N CYS A 635 -11.85 -6.81 9.00
CA CYS A 635 -11.13 -6.12 7.91
C CYS A 635 -11.29 -6.75 6.52
N GLY A 636 -11.84 -7.98 6.40
CA GLY A 636 -11.89 -8.70 5.12
C GLY A 636 -12.71 -8.01 4.03
N ALA A 637 -13.68 -7.16 4.42
CA ALA A 637 -14.48 -6.34 3.52
C ALA A 637 -13.97 -4.89 3.36
N SER A 638 -12.87 -4.50 4.01
CA SER A 638 -12.35 -3.13 4.03
C SER A 638 -11.36 -2.83 2.90
N TYR A 639 -11.09 -1.54 2.67
CA TYR A 639 -10.00 -1.03 1.85
C TYR A 639 -8.59 -1.41 2.36
N VAL A 640 -8.47 -1.88 3.60
CA VAL A 640 -7.23 -2.45 4.21
C VAL A 640 -6.47 -3.39 3.26
N ARG A 641 -7.17 -4.17 2.42
CA ARG A 641 -6.58 -5.11 1.45
C ARG A 641 -5.70 -4.45 0.35
N PHE A 642 -5.77 -3.12 0.20
CA PHE A 642 -4.99 -2.34 -0.77
C PHE A 642 -3.78 -1.61 -0.15
N MET A 643 -3.54 -1.85 1.15
CA MET A 643 -2.29 -1.50 1.84
C MET A 643 -1.15 -2.42 1.39
N ARG A 644 0.08 -1.93 1.42
CA ARG A 644 1.29 -2.78 1.46
C ARG A 644 1.55 -3.29 2.90
N PRO A 645 2.35 -4.35 3.10
CA PRO A 645 2.67 -4.85 4.45
C PRO A 645 3.15 -3.78 5.43
N GLN A 646 4.07 -2.91 5.00
CA GLN A 646 4.60 -1.81 5.82
C GLN A 646 3.56 -0.70 6.07
N GLU A 647 2.59 -0.54 5.17
CA GLU A 647 1.50 0.42 5.34
C GLU A 647 0.46 -0.11 6.34
N LEU A 648 0.22 -1.42 6.35
CA LEU A 648 -0.61 -2.08 7.36
C LEU A 648 0.08 -2.09 8.74
N GLU A 649 1.39 -2.32 8.81
CA GLU A 649 2.17 -2.15 10.04
C GLU A 649 2.02 -0.73 10.60
N LEU A 650 2.22 0.31 9.77
CA LEU A 650 2.04 1.71 10.18
C LEU A 650 0.60 2.05 10.60
N LEU A 651 -0.40 1.35 10.07
CA LEU A 651 -1.81 1.51 10.43
C LEU A 651 -2.13 0.86 11.80
N VAL A 652 -1.48 -0.26 12.13
CA VAL A 652 -1.70 -1.01 13.38
C VAL A 652 -0.83 -0.47 14.51
N CYS A 653 0.47 -0.29 14.28
CA CYS A 653 1.47 0.06 15.30
C CYS A 653 1.76 1.56 15.38
N GLY A 654 1.35 2.35 14.38
CA GLY A 654 1.71 3.76 14.27
C GLY A 654 3.15 4.02 13.80
N CYS A 655 3.46 5.29 13.56
CA CYS A 655 4.78 5.73 13.14
C CYS A 655 5.73 5.93 14.33
N SER A 656 7.03 5.70 14.12
CA SER A 656 8.11 5.98 15.07
C SER A 656 8.94 7.22 14.71
N ASP A 657 8.63 7.92 13.62
CA ASP A 657 9.23 9.21 13.24
C ASP A 657 8.44 10.38 13.84
N LEU A 658 9.15 11.37 14.38
CA LEU A 658 8.64 12.30 15.40
C LEU A 658 9.08 13.76 15.16
N ASP A 659 8.44 14.46 14.21
CA ASP A 659 8.52 15.94 14.13
C ASP A 659 7.83 16.60 15.33
N PHE A 660 8.61 16.91 16.38
CA PHE A 660 8.14 17.67 17.54
C PHE A 660 7.79 19.13 17.22
N GLY A 661 8.29 19.69 16.12
CA GLY A 661 7.81 20.96 15.60
C GLY A 661 6.40 20.86 15.04
N ALA A 662 6.03 19.72 14.41
CA ALA A 662 4.64 19.46 14.02
C ALA A 662 3.74 19.35 15.25
N LEU A 663 4.21 18.69 16.32
CA LEU A 663 3.49 18.62 17.59
C LEU A 663 3.22 20.02 18.15
N GLU A 664 4.23 20.89 18.25
CA GLU A 664 4.04 22.27 18.72
C GLU A 664 2.97 23.01 17.88
N ARG A 665 3.04 22.87 16.56
CA ARG A 665 2.11 23.52 15.61
C ARG A 665 0.67 23.01 15.71
N SER A 666 0.45 21.77 16.18
CA SER A 666 -0.88 21.17 16.37
C SER A 666 -1.34 21.08 17.83
N THR A 667 -0.55 21.53 18.80
CA THR A 667 -0.89 21.44 20.22
C THR A 667 -2.02 22.41 20.60
N ILE A 668 -3.00 21.88 21.34
CA ILE A 668 -4.08 22.67 21.94
C ILE A 668 -3.64 23.12 23.34
N TYR A 669 -3.96 24.36 23.70
CA TYR A 669 -3.66 24.94 25.01
C TYR A 669 -4.96 25.22 25.76
N ASP A 670 -5.03 24.80 27.03
CA ASP A 670 -6.26 24.83 27.83
C ASP A 670 -6.00 25.30 29.29
N GLY A 671 -7.05 25.58 30.04
CA GLY A 671 -6.98 26.14 31.40
C GLY A 671 -6.50 27.60 31.42
N GLY A 672 -6.63 28.31 30.29
CA GLY A 672 -6.16 29.69 30.12
C GLY A 672 -4.71 29.83 29.63
N TYR A 673 -4.04 28.73 29.27
CA TYR A 673 -2.79 28.80 28.51
C TYR A 673 -3.03 29.14 27.04
N THR A 674 -2.03 29.77 26.43
CA THR A 674 -1.96 30.05 24.99
C THR A 674 -0.52 29.83 24.50
N ARG A 675 -0.30 29.82 23.18
CA ARG A 675 1.06 29.71 22.61
C ARG A 675 1.99 30.88 22.99
N SER A 676 1.47 32.00 23.48
CA SER A 676 2.29 33.14 23.95
C SER A 676 2.64 33.10 25.44
N SER A 677 1.96 32.28 26.25
CA SER A 677 2.22 32.09 27.68
C SER A 677 3.70 31.74 27.93
N ALA A 678 4.34 32.37 28.91
CA ALA A 678 5.78 32.20 29.16
C ALA A 678 6.17 30.74 29.43
N VAL A 679 5.42 30.06 30.30
CA VAL A 679 5.60 28.63 30.63
C VAL A 679 5.47 27.71 29.40
N ILE A 680 4.62 28.05 28.43
CA ILE A 680 4.44 27.29 27.18
C ILE A 680 5.63 27.49 26.24
N ARG A 681 6.14 28.73 26.11
CA ARG A 681 7.35 29.00 25.32
C ARG A 681 8.57 28.30 25.91
N HIS A 682 8.73 28.34 27.24
CA HIS A 682 9.80 27.62 27.94
C HIS A 682 9.64 26.10 27.86
N PHE A 683 8.42 25.56 27.83
CA PHE A 683 8.19 24.13 27.58
C PHE A 683 8.76 23.72 26.21
N TRP A 684 8.39 24.42 25.13
CA TRP A 684 8.87 24.08 23.79
C TRP A 684 10.36 24.35 23.59
N GLU A 685 10.91 25.39 24.23
CA GLU A 685 12.36 25.67 24.28
C GLU A 685 13.14 24.53 24.97
N VAL A 686 12.62 24.01 26.09
CA VAL A 686 13.21 22.85 26.79
C VAL A 686 13.10 21.57 25.96
N VAL A 687 11.96 21.33 25.31
CA VAL A 687 11.70 20.13 24.48
C VAL A 687 12.46 20.16 23.15
N ALA A 688 12.70 21.32 22.56
CA ALA A 688 13.61 21.46 21.42
C ALA A 688 15.05 21.06 21.79
N GLY A 689 15.46 21.31 23.04
CA GLY A 689 16.73 20.88 23.62
C GLY A 689 16.75 19.46 24.21
N PHE A 690 15.78 18.61 23.88
CA PHE A 690 15.78 17.18 24.27
C PHE A 690 16.44 16.29 23.21
N THR A 691 17.10 15.22 23.66
CA THR A 691 17.48 14.09 22.81
C THR A 691 16.24 13.31 22.36
N ASP A 692 16.35 12.52 21.30
CA ASP A 692 15.20 11.77 20.78
C ASP A 692 14.69 10.68 21.75
N GLU A 693 15.55 10.20 22.66
CA GLU A 693 15.14 9.37 23.79
C GLU A 693 14.24 10.14 24.78
N LEU A 694 14.65 11.34 25.18
CA LEU A 694 13.85 12.19 26.07
C LEU A 694 12.54 12.66 25.41
N LYS A 695 12.55 12.87 24.09
CA LYS A 695 11.34 13.11 23.28
C LYS A 695 10.39 11.91 23.31
N ARG A 696 10.89 10.68 23.11
CA ARG A 696 10.09 9.44 23.24
C ARG A 696 9.55 9.28 24.66
N LYS A 697 10.35 9.52 25.70
CA LYS A 697 9.91 9.48 27.11
C LYS A 697 8.85 10.54 27.42
N LEU A 698 8.92 11.74 26.84
CA LEU A 698 7.86 12.74 26.95
C LEU A 698 6.57 12.32 26.24
N LEU A 699 6.68 11.76 25.03
CA LEU A 699 5.52 11.26 24.28
C LEU A 699 4.85 10.10 25.04
N PHE A 700 5.64 9.16 25.58
CA PHE A 700 5.16 8.06 26.40
C PHE A 700 4.51 8.56 27.70
N PHE A 701 5.16 9.48 28.41
CA PHE A 701 4.61 10.09 29.62
C PHE A 701 3.25 10.78 29.38
N ALA A 702 3.04 11.40 28.22
CA ALA A 702 1.80 12.11 27.90
C ALA A 702 0.71 11.26 27.19
N THR A 703 1.09 10.18 26.51
CA THR A 703 0.16 9.38 25.67
C THR A 703 0.12 7.88 25.98
N SER A 704 1.04 7.38 26.82
CA SER A 704 1.30 5.96 27.05
C SER A 704 1.63 5.15 25.77
N SER A 705 2.34 5.79 24.82
CA SER A 705 2.97 5.15 23.65
C SER A 705 4.20 5.95 23.21
N ASP A 706 5.20 5.31 22.60
CA ASP A 706 6.30 5.99 21.90
C ASP A 706 6.01 6.21 20.39
N ARG A 707 4.84 5.74 19.93
CA ARG A 707 4.36 5.80 18.55
C ARG A 707 3.25 6.83 18.39
N VAL A 708 3.01 7.21 17.14
CA VAL A 708 2.01 8.22 16.76
C VAL A 708 1.12 7.74 15.62
N PRO A 709 -0.08 8.31 15.43
CA PRO A 709 -0.92 8.00 14.27
C PRO A 709 -0.18 8.21 12.94
N ILE A 710 -0.60 7.48 11.91
CA ILE A 710 -0.10 7.63 10.55
C ILE A 710 -0.36 9.07 10.03
N GLY A 711 0.65 9.70 9.44
CA GLY A 711 0.70 11.15 9.25
C GLY A 711 1.45 11.93 10.37
N GLY A 712 1.99 11.23 11.36
CA GLY A 712 2.95 11.76 12.34
C GLY A 712 2.31 12.60 13.45
N LEU A 713 3.16 13.26 14.24
CA LEU A 713 2.74 14.08 15.40
C LEU A 713 1.72 15.17 15.04
N SER A 714 1.66 15.64 13.79
CA SER A 714 0.63 16.57 13.30
C SER A 714 -0.81 16.07 13.43
N LYS A 715 -1.00 14.75 13.59
CA LYS A 715 -2.30 14.07 13.73
C LYS A 715 -2.59 13.64 15.17
N LEU A 716 -1.65 13.82 16.09
CA LEU A 716 -1.88 13.57 17.50
C LEU A 716 -2.67 14.75 18.10
N HIS A 717 -3.89 14.49 18.56
CA HIS A 717 -4.63 15.43 19.40
C HIS A 717 -3.94 15.49 20.77
N PHE A 718 -3.00 16.44 20.93
CA PHE A 718 -2.20 16.66 22.13
C PHE A 718 -2.59 17.98 22.78
N VAL A 719 -2.77 17.97 24.10
CA VAL A 719 -3.27 19.13 24.87
C VAL A 719 -2.31 19.44 26.01
N ILE A 720 -1.96 20.71 26.20
CA ILE A 720 -1.27 21.20 27.40
C ILE A 720 -2.25 22.08 28.19
N ALA A 721 -2.72 21.57 29.33
CA ALA A 721 -3.70 22.23 30.18
C ALA A 721 -3.07 22.73 31.49
N LYS A 722 -3.50 23.90 31.96
CA LYS A 722 -2.97 24.54 33.17
C LYS A 722 -3.35 23.80 34.46
N ASN A 723 -2.35 23.24 35.14
CA ASN A 723 -2.50 22.58 36.44
C ASN A 723 -2.27 23.56 37.61
N GLY A 724 -2.98 24.69 37.60
CA GLY A 724 -2.81 25.75 38.61
C GLY A 724 -1.54 26.60 38.45
N GLY A 725 -1.18 27.32 39.52
CA GLY A 725 -0.02 28.21 39.58
C GLY A 725 1.33 27.50 39.82
N ASP A 726 2.40 28.29 39.98
CA ASP A 726 3.72 27.77 40.37
C ASP A 726 3.61 26.97 41.68
N SER A 727 4.22 25.79 41.69
CA SER A 727 4.25 24.87 42.84
C SER A 727 5.34 23.81 42.63
N ASP A 728 5.60 22.98 43.64
CA ASP A 728 6.56 21.87 43.54
C ASP A 728 5.92 20.54 43.16
N ARG A 729 4.64 20.55 42.80
CA ARG A 729 3.99 19.42 42.12
C ARG A 729 4.67 19.21 40.76
N LEU A 730 4.91 17.95 40.41
CA LEU A 730 5.36 17.57 39.07
C LEU A 730 4.26 17.82 38.02
N PRO A 731 4.59 17.90 36.72
CA PRO A 731 3.59 17.71 35.68
C PRO A 731 2.97 16.31 35.81
N THR A 732 1.72 16.15 35.37
CA THR A 732 0.99 14.88 35.39
C THR A 732 0.23 14.71 34.07
N SER A 733 -0.17 13.49 33.72
CA SER A 733 -0.80 13.21 32.42
C SER A 733 -2.13 12.47 32.55
N HIS A 734 -3.07 12.77 31.66
CA HIS A 734 -4.21 11.90 31.36
C HIS A 734 -3.96 11.24 30.00
N THR A 735 -3.19 10.15 30.03
CA THR A 735 -2.70 9.43 28.84
C THR A 735 -3.82 8.91 27.94
N CYS A 736 -4.98 8.56 28.51
CA CYS A 736 -6.18 8.17 27.77
C CYS A 736 -6.68 9.27 26.80
N PHE A 737 -6.43 10.54 27.12
CA PHE A 737 -6.88 11.73 26.37
C PHE A 737 -5.71 12.54 25.78
N ASN A 738 -4.46 12.07 25.94
CA ASN A 738 -3.22 12.76 25.55
C ASN A 738 -3.07 14.17 26.17
N VAL A 739 -3.57 14.39 27.40
CA VAL A 739 -3.50 15.69 28.08
C VAL A 739 -2.30 15.72 29.03
N LEU A 740 -1.41 16.69 28.83
CA LEU A 740 -0.36 17.07 29.77
C LEU A 740 -0.87 18.18 30.70
N LEU A 741 -0.96 17.88 32.00
CA LEU A 741 -1.31 18.84 33.05
C LEU A 741 -0.04 19.52 33.57
N LEU A 742 0.22 20.74 33.10
CA LEU A 742 1.45 21.49 33.38
C LEU A 742 1.17 22.62 34.41
N PRO A 743 1.85 22.65 35.57
CA PRO A 743 1.80 23.80 36.48
C PRO A 743 2.49 25.04 35.89
N GLU A 744 2.06 26.23 36.30
CA GLU A 744 2.61 27.51 35.81
C GLU A 744 3.94 27.87 36.49
N TYR A 745 4.99 27.09 36.21
CA TYR A 745 6.31 27.28 36.81
C TYR A 745 6.88 28.68 36.54
N ALA A 746 7.47 29.29 37.58
CA ALA A 746 7.97 30.66 37.52
C ALA A 746 9.25 30.82 36.68
N THR A 747 10.03 29.75 36.44
CA THR A 747 11.28 29.80 35.64
C THR A 747 11.44 28.58 34.74
N MET A 748 12.25 28.71 33.69
CA MET A 748 12.56 27.62 32.76
C MET A 748 13.35 26.48 33.42
N GLU A 749 14.21 26.80 34.38
CA GLU A 749 15.03 25.82 35.12
C GLU A 749 14.13 24.91 35.97
N LYS A 750 13.17 25.50 36.70
CA LYS A 750 12.18 24.75 37.48
C LYS A 750 11.29 23.89 36.59
N LEU A 751 10.86 24.42 35.43
CA LEU A 751 10.13 23.64 34.42
C LEU A 751 10.97 22.45 33.94
N ARG A 752 12.24 22.68 33.57
CA ARG A 752 13.16 21.64 33.07
C ARG A 752 13.40 20.56 34.12
N GLU A 753 13.68 20.92 35.37
CA GLU A 753 13.87 19.99 36.48
C GLU A 753 12.61 19.13 36.72
N ARG A 754 11.44 19.78 36.89
CA ARG A 754 10.18 19.09 37.20
C ARG A 754 9.69 18.23 36.02
N LEU A 755 9.87 18.68 34.78
CA LEU A 755 9.53 17.91 33.58
C LEU A 755 10.45 16.70 33.38
N LEU A 756 11.77 16.88 33.50
CA LEU A 756 12.72 15.77 33.43
C LEU A 756 12.46 14.75 34.55
N THR A 757 12.14 15.21 35.77
CA THR A 757 11.79 14.33 36.89
C THR A 757 10.54 13.49 36.57
N ALA A 758 9.48 14.09 36.01
CA ALA A 758 8.26 13.36 35.68
C ALA A 758 8.46 12.31 34.58
N ILE A 759 9.14 12.66 33.47
CA ILE A 759 9.30 11.71 32.36
C ILE A 759 10.23 10.53 32.70
N HIS A 760 11.25 10.73 33.54
CA HIS A 760 12.13 9.64 33.99
C HIS A 760 11.47 8.69 35.00
N ASN A 761 10.52 9.17 35.80
CA ASN A 761 9.81 8.36 36.79
C ASN A 761 8.43 7.89 36.28
N SER A 762 8.27 7.80 34.95
CA SER A 762 6.99 7.44 34.30
C SER A 762 6.79 5.92 34.09
N GLU A 763 7.85 5.12 34.23
CA GLU A 763 7.83 3.66 34.17
C GLU A 763 7.27 3.06 35.48
N GLY A 764 5.97 3.28 35.73
CA GLY A 764 5.45 3.11 37.10
C GLY A 764 3.93 3.02 37.29
N PHE A 765 3.15 2.46 36.34
CA PHE A 765 1.77 2.01 36.66
C PHE A 765 1.75 0.68 37.43
N GLY A 766 2.54 0.62 38.51
CA GLY A 766 2.42 -0.36 39.58
C GLY A 766 1.50 0.18 40.66
N MET A 767 0.53 -0.62 41.10
CA MET A 767 -0.40 -0.24 42.16
C MET A 767 0.32 -0.07 43.51
N ILE A 768 -0.15 0.89 44.31
CA ILE A 768 -0.05 0.90 45.78
C ILE A 768 -1.43 0.49 46.32
#